data_AF-A0A1Y3NW78-F1
#
_entry.id   AF-A0A1Y3NW78-F1
#
_cell.length_a   1.000
_cell.length_b   1.000
_cell.length_c   1.000
_cell.angle_alpha   90.00
_cell.angle_beta   90.00
_cell.angle_gamma   90.00
#
_symmetry.space_group_name_H-M   'P 1'
#
loop_
_entity.id
_entity.type
_entity.pdbx_description
1 polymer ?
#
loop_
_entity_poly.entity_id
_entity_poly.type
_entity_poly.pdbx_seq_one_letter_code
_entity_poly.pdbx_strand_id
1 'polypeptide(L)'
;MISIVILVLYCISLPLITYGKTLIIRNNDDNFYNLNNVINIYQNSKELILNFVDDYYDMSIFSNKFETTVISNISFIGNEKGTVFDYNFDCFGVYQFTFLNNLGNFVKFENITFKNFIFPNGSVNAINFIYIVSKVENFYLIFNNCNFMNFQNKIFDFNVSTKNINNDSNFIFNNCNFYNNTEKIFYAYNYSEVRESLTVELNHCNFNTNGDSDEIRTKGIFYNSGVSNDLITVERILENHVIIKNSLFENINIKNKLPLIDSQGLILEIENTTFSNCNTDYGYLIDIKKHYNNERQITIKNATFSNCCSIFTGNSCIYDISNSLFLNMTLKNSLPAISNSRNSHFTISDTEFKNMNINNGLFIEESNYKFNNIRIYDISTNSKALLYFVYNNIYINQLEARNITCIDETSFMIVDSGELHHSIILKNMKIENSMSNSSFIKFLGNKNDIHIKNSTIENVISYGPVVEDLSYDSFVTVSNFNFCNNINNNKFECGGLHFNKKLKISILDSNFKNNNSKSSGGAVCFNDITDLNLYINSSYFYGNNAIQGGALYIMDKINNSGEENYINFENNIFEKNTAENFGGALYLELNNKYKTNSNNNTIIYNKAGIMGGGIYFSEFIDKDMFNMNDFTFVNNTSNSYIDDYTSKPTYILLKTKLNSNTVNITTGDYFPLLFGLYDEFDKPFIDITKYYSSLTLKVTLEPKYNISVEEKESYVNEIKKNSEYNLLGNIGLFINGMCELKNFQIFANPNTYVLKFKMENYNSHIKFKFNDIEIIVNTCNDNQVKMYDSNGVLYCENAKCKSDCPVDKSAKCIPYYKENINLRDRNNCICLDGWEGENCQNRIYIDFR
;
A
#
# COMPACT_ATOMS: atom_id res chain seq x y z
N MET A 1 69.54 -38.56 -53.73
CA MET A 1 69.09 -37.34 -54.43
C MET A 1 67.74 -36.85 -53.91
N ILE A 2 66.71 -37.70 -53.81
CA ILE A 2 65.37 -37.31 -53.29
C ILE A 2 65.43 -36.76 -51.85
N SER A 3 66.24 -37.35 -50.95
CA SER A 3 66.37 -36.84 -49.57
C SER A 3 67.03 -35.45 -49.44
N ILE A 4 67.90 -35.07 -50.40
CA ILE A 4 68.53 -33.73 -50.39
C ILE A 4 67.55 -32.68 -50.92
N VAL A 5 66.74 -33.03 -51.92
CA VAL A 5 65.68 -32.15 -52.43
C VAL A 5 64.59 -31.95 -51.37
N ILE A 6 64.23 -32.98 -50.60
CA ILE A 6 63.31 -32.86 -49.47
C ILE A 6 63.92 -32.01 -48.35
N LEU A 7 65.20 -32.15 -48.03
CA LEU A 7 65.85 -31.32 -47.00
C LEU A 7 65.96 -29.84 -47.43
N VAL A 8 66.26 -29.58 -48.70
CA VAL A 8 66.32 -28.21 -49.26
C VAL A 8 64.93 -27.61 -49.37
N LEU A 9 63.91 -28.37 -49.78
CA LEU A 9 62.52 -27.92 -49.73
C LEU A 9 62.06 -27.69 -48.28
N TYR A 10 62.47 -28.53 -47.33
CA TYR A 10 62.16 -28.36 -45.90
C TYR A 10 62.86 -27.15 -45.29
N CYS A 11 64.10 -26.86 -45.69
CA CYS A 11 64.84 -25.67 -45.25
C CYS A 11 64.35 -24.37 -45.92
N ILE A 12 63.84 -24.43 -47.16
CA ILE A 12 63.19 -23.30 -47.84
C ILE A 12 61.75 -23.12 -47.33
N SER A 13 61.11 -24.20 -46.85
CA SER A 13 59.78 -24.16 -46.22
C SER A 13 59.81 -23.99 -44.71
N LEU A 14 60.99 -23.85 -44.07
CA LEU A 14 61.05 -23.43 -42.67
C LEU A 14 60.47 -22.01 -42.65
N PRO A 15 59.29 -21.79 -42.04
CA PRO A 15 58.78 -20.44 -41.91
C PRO A 15 59.88 -19.63 -41.21
N LEU A 16 60.37 -18.59 -41.89
CA LEU A 16 61.23 -17.59 -41.27
C LEU A 16 60.49 -17.16 -40.00
N ILE A 17 61.00 -17.57 -38.84
CA ILE A 17 60.50 -17.12 -37.55
C ILE A 17 60.84 -15.63 -37.52
N THR A 18 59.88 -14.81 -37.94
CA THR A 18 60.02 -13.37 -37.93
C THR A 18 59.89 -12.92 -36.49
N TYR A 19 61.04 -12.58 -35.88
CA TYR A 19 61.08 -11.96 -34.58
C TYR A 19 60.51 -10.53 -34.65
N GLY A 20 59.97 -10.03 -33.53
CA GLY A 20 59.54 -8.64 -33.42
C GLY A 20 60.72 -7.69 -33.65
N LYS A 21 60.46 -6.54 -34.30
CA LYS A 21 61.43 -5.48 -34.54
C LYS A 21 61.26 -4.41 -33.47
N THR A 22 62.29 -4.17 -32.67
CA THR A 22 62.30 -3.07 -31.67
C THR A 22 63.11 -1.89 -32.19
N LEU A 23 62.58 -0.68 -32.04
CA LEU A 23 63.22 0.59 -32.33
C LEU A 23 63.21 1.47 -31.07
N ILE A 24 64.34 2.10 -30.77
CA ILE A 24 64.46 3.09 -29.71
C ILE A 24 64.18 4.46 -30.35
N ILE A 25 63.24 5.21 -29.79
CA ILE A 25 62.82 6.53 -30.27
C ILE A 25 63.24 7.56 -29.22
N ARG A 26 63.90 8.64 -29.63
CA ARG A 26 64.31 9.77 -28.76
C ARG A 26 63.69 11.08 -29.25
N ASN A 27 63.38 12.01 -28.36
CA ASN A 27 62.61 13.23 -28.65
C ASN A 27 63.26 14.15 -29.71
N ASN A 28 64.56 13.99 -29.98
CA ASN A 28 65.31 14.78 -30.96
C ASN A 28 65.98 13.94 -32.04
N ASP A 29 65.55 12.69 -32.25
CA ASP A 29 66.10 11.84 -33.32
C ASP A 29 65.25 11.83 -34.60
N ASP A 30 65.89 11.47 -35.71
CA ASP A 30 65.24 11.40 -37.02
C ASP A 30 64.08 10.40 -37.04
N ASN A 31 64.09 9.38 -36.16
CA ASN A 31 63.02 8.40 -36.07
C ASN A 31 61.74 9.02 -35.49
N PHE A 32 61.86 9.91 -34.50
CA PHE A 32 60.72 10.64 -33.95
C PHE A 32 60.16 11.63 -34.95
N TYR A 33 60.99 12.49 -35.58
CA TYR A 33 60.52 13.43 -36.59
C TYR A 33 59.88 12.74 -37.81
N ASN A 34 60.31 11.51 -38.14
CA ASN A 34 59.77 10.71 -39.23
C ASN A 34 58.91 9.53 -38.75
N LEU A 35 58.28 9.61 -37.57
CA LEU A 35 57.61 8.48 -36.92
C LEU A 35 56.58 7.79 -37.83
N ASN A 36 55.83 8.55 -38.64
CA ASN A 36 54.87 7.99 -39.60
C ASN A 36 55.55 7.07 -40.64
N ASN A 37 56.68 7.51 -41.19
CA ASN A 37 57.45 6.72 -42.16
C ASN A 37 58.08 5.50 -41.48
N VAL A 38 58.58 5.66 -40.25
CA VAL A 38 59.14 4.57 -39.46
C VAL A 38 58.10 3.47 -39.24
N ILE A 39 56.89 3.82 -38.81
CA ILE A 39 55.80 2.87 -38.62
C ILE A 39 55.49 2.12 -39.93
N ASN A 40 55.35 2.85 -41.04
CA ASN A 40 54.95 2.23 -42.31
C ASN A 40 56.06 1.36 -42.95
N ILE A 41 57.34 1.66 -42.73
CA ILE A 41 58.46 0.90 -43.30
C ILE A 41 58.73 -0.40 -42.52
N TYR A 42 58.63 -0.36 -41.18
CA TYR A 42 59.12 -1.44 -40.32
C TYR A 42 58.06 -2.45 -39.87
N GLN A 43 56.83 -2.36 -40.37
CA GLN A 43 55.74 -3.30 -40.07
C GLN A 43 55.88 -4.70 -40.69
N ASN A 44 56.93 -4.99 -41.46
CA ASN A 44 57.11 -6.30 -42.11
C ASN A 44 57.48 -7.45 -41.15
N SER A 45 57.75 -7.16 -39.88
CA SER A 45 57.97 -8.16 -38.82
C SER A 45 56.65 -8.64 -38.20
N LYS A 46 56.71 -9.69 -37.38
CA LYS A 46 55.54 -10.17 -36.61
C LYS A 46 54.97 -9.10 -35.67
N GLU A 47 55.85 -8.27 -35.12
CA GLU A 47 55.51 -7.14 -34.25
C GLU A 47 56.54 -6.02 -34.48
N LEU A 48 56.09 -4.76 -34.42
CA LEU A 48 56.91 -3.56 -34.38
C LEU A 48 56.77 -2.93 -32.98
N ILE A 49 57.87 -2.81 -32.25
CA ILE A 49 57.94 -2.21 -30.92
C ILE A 49 58.70 -0.88 -31.01
N LEU A 50 58.01 0.22 -30.71
CA LEU A 50 58.54 1.58 -30.64
C LEU A 50 58.73 1.94 -29.17
N ASN A 51 59.98 1.94 -28.71
CA ASN A 51 60.35 2.20 -27.31
C ASN A 51 60.77 3.66 -27.13
N PHE A 52 59.90 4.46 -26.51
CA PHE A 52 60.10 5.86 -26.20
C PHE A 52 60.82 5.99 -24.86
N VAL A 53 62.14 6.18 -24.92
CA VAL A 53 63.01 6.09 -23.74
C VAL A 53 63.11 7.40 -22.94
N ASP A 54 62.76 8.53 -23.53
CA ASP A 54 62.83 9.83 -22.86
C ASP A 54 61.55 10.10 -22.04
N ASP A 55 61.66 10.96 -21.03
CA ASP A 55 60.52 11.27 -20.13
C ASP A 55 59.45 12.13 -20.82
N TYR A 56 59.82 12.85 -21.89
CA TYR A 56 58.97 13.87 -22.52
C TYR A 56 59.18 13.93 -24.04
N TYR A 57 58.08 14.00 -24.78
CA TYR A 57 58.02 14.21 -26.22
C TYR A 57 57.04 15.33 -26.55
N ASP A 58 57.52 16.28 -27.36
CA ASP A 58 56.67 17.36 -27.87
C ASP A 58 55.96 16.87 -29.13
N MET A 59 54.65 16.65 -29.02
CA MET A 59 53.83 16.17 -30.13
C MET A 59 53.32 17.31 -31.02
N SER A 60 53.46 18.57 -30.60
CA SER A 60 53.02 19.75 -31.39
C SER A 60 53.92 20.05 -32.59
N ILE A 61 55.12 19.45 -32.64
CA ILE A 61 56.06 19.61 -33.76
C ILE A 61 55.60 18.96 -35.06
N PHE A 62 54.67 17.99 -34.97
CA PHE A 62 54.15 17.31 -36.14
C PHE A 62 53.22 18.28 -36.89
N SER A 63 53.20 18.21 -38.22
CA SER A 63 52.30 19.05 -39.03
C SER A 63 51.06 18.31 -39.53
N ASN A 64 51.03 16.98 -39.34
CA ASN A 64 50.03 16.08 -39.92
C ASN A 64 49.61 14.98 -38.93
N LYS A 65 48.58 14.22 -39.32
CA LYS A 65 48.13 12.99 -38.66
C LYS A 65 49.06 11.80 -38.96
N PHE A 66 49.20 10.88 -37.99
CA PHE A 66 49.81 9.57 -38.16
C PHE A 66 48.79 8.60 -38.77
N GLU A 67 48.87 8.40 -40.07
CA GLU A 67 48.04 7.43 -40.78
C GLU A 67 48.81 6.14 -41.04
N THR A 68 48.31 5.03 -40.51
CA THR A 68 48.90 3.72 -40.78
C THR A 68 47.86 2.65 -41.03
N THR A 69 48.12 1.83 -42.04
CA THR A 69 47.42 0.56 -42.27
C THR A 69 48.12 -0.52 -41.46
N VAL A 70 47.44 -1.08 -40.48
CA VAL A 70 48.00 -2.07 -39.55
C VAL A 70 48.12 -3.42 -40.26
N ILE A 71 49.34 -3.82 -40.63
CA ILE A 71 49.61 -5.11 -41.29
C ILE A 71 50.23 -6.15 -40.35
N SER A 72 50.78 -5.71 -39.22
CA SER A 72 51.32 -6.53 -38.12
C SER A 72 51.08 -5.84 -36.77
N ASN A 73 51.43 -6.49 -35.67
CA ASN A 73 51.27 -5.90 -34.33
C ASN A 73 52.16 -4.66 -34.15
N ILE A 74 51.64 -3.60 -33.54
CA ILE A 74 52.38 -2.36 -33.26
C ILE A 74 52.29 -2.04 -31.77
N SER A 75 53.42 -1.82 -31.10
CA SER A 75 53.51 -1.48 -29.68
C SER A 75 54.24 -0.15 -29.50
N PHE A 76 53.59 0.85 -28.91
CA PHE A 76 54.17 2.11 -28.44
C PHE A 76 54.40 1.99 -26.93
N ILE A 77 55.65 1.95 -26.50
CA ILE A 77 56.02 1.69 -25.11
C ILE A 77 56.80 2.89 -24.57
N GLY A 78 56.26 3.54 -23.55
CA GLY A 78 56.95 4.57 -22.76
C GLY A 78 57.90 3.95 -21.73
N ASN A 79 58.76 4.79 -21.16
CA ASN A 79 59.73 4.35 -20.15
C ASN A 79 59.05 3.94 -18.83
N GLU A 80 59.81 3.30 -17.93
CA GLU A 80 59.28 2.77 -16.66
C GLU A 80 58.71 3.83 -15.71
N LYS A 81 59.12 5.10 -15.86
CA LYS A 81 58.60 6.22 -15.06
C LYS A 81 57.33 6.83 -15.67
N GLY A 82 56.96 6.39 -16.86
CA GLY A 82 55.91 6.99 -17.68
C GLY A 82 56.48 8.07 -18.60
N THR A 83 56.20 7.93 -19.89
CA THR A 83 56.58 8.92 -20.90
C THR A 83 55.43 9.89 -21.15
N VAL A 84 55.71 11.19 -21.26
CA VAL A 84 54.72 12.23 -21.55
C VAL A 84 54.73 12.58 -23.03
N PHE A 85 53.57 12.46 -23.68
CA PHE A 85 53.26 12.98 -25.00
C PHE A 85 52.43 14.26 -24.83
N ASP A 86 53.07 15.42 -24.94
CA ASP A 86 52.45 16.73 -24.75
C ASP A 86 52.10 17.35 -26.09
N TYR A 87 50.82 17.69 -26.28
CA TYR A 87 50.32 18.31 -27.50
C TYR A 87 50.36 19.84 -27.43
N ASN A 88 50.77 20.44 -26.31
CA ASN A 88 50.90 21.90 -26.13
C ASN A 88 49.66 22.69 -26.57
N PHE A 89 48.46 22.13 -26.36
CA PHE A 89 47.18 22.68 -26.77
C PHE A 89 47.00 22.82 -28.29
N ASP A 90 47.67 21.96 -29.07
CA ASP A 90 47.50 21.80 -30.51
C ASP A 90 46.75 20.49 -30.84
N CYS A 91 46.43 20.31 -32.12
CA CYS A 91 45.68 19.20 -32.69
C CYS A 91 46.49 18.33 -33.67
N PHE A 92 47.78 18.61 -33.83
CA PHE A 92 48.66 17.79 -34.66
C PHE A 92 49.02 16.47 -33.99
N GLY A 93 49.58 15.51 -34.75
CA GLY A 93 50.00 14.22 -34.19
C GLY A 93 48.85 13.29 -33.77
N VAL A 94 47.67 13.46 -34.37
CA VAL A 94 46.51 12.56 -34.26
C VAL A 94 46.83 11.19 -34.85
N TYR A 95 46.33 10.11 -34.24
CA TYR A 95 46.52 8.75 -34.75
C TYR A 95 45.31 8.28 -35.55
N GLN A 96 45.56 7.69 -36.71
CA GLN A 96 44.57 7.01 -37.54
C GLN A 96 45.07 5.62 -37.91
N PHE A 97 44.40 4.59 -37.38
CA PHE A 97 44.73 3.19 -37.62
C PHE A 97 43.67 2.54 -38.51
N THR A 98 44.12 1.91 -39.60
CA THR A 98 43.24 1.19 -40.53
C THR A 98 43.54 -0.31 -40.51
N PHE A 99 42.58 -1.12 -40.09
CA PHE A 99 42.68 -2.58 -40.07
C PHE A 99 41.97 -3.17 -41.30
N LEU A 100 42.75 -3.83 -42.17
CA LEU A 100 42.26 -4.38 -43.45
C LEU A 100 42.31 -5.91 -43.52
N ASN A 101 43.00 -6.59 -42.59
CA ASN A 101 43.17 -8.04 -42.59
C ASN A 101 42.69 -8.68 -41.28
N ASN A 102 42.03 -9.84 -41.37
CA ASN A 102 41.42 -10.51 -40.21
C ASN A 102 42.44 -11.35 -39.41
N LEU A 103 43.66 -10.84 -39.23
CA LEU A 103 44.78 -11.60 -38.65
C LEU A 103 44.84 -11.54 -37.11
N GLY A 104 43.97 -10.76 -36.45
CA GLY A 104 44.08 -10.53 -35.00
C GLY A 104 45.21 -9.57 -34.64
N ASN A 105 45.56 -8.66 -35.55
CA ASN A 105 46.61 -7.69 -35.31
C ASN A 105 46.18 -6.67 -34.23
N PHE A 106 47.14 -6.21 -33.44
CA PHE A 106 46.88 -5.21 -32.41
C PHE A 106 47.70 -3.93 -32.56
N VAL A 107 47.16 -2.84 -32.03
CA VAL A 107 47.91 -1.63 -31.70
C VAL A 107 47.89 -1.46 -30.17
N LYS A 108 49.06 -1.37 -29.55
CA LYS A 108 49.22 -1.28 -28.10
C LYS A 108 49.93 0.00 -27.70
N PHE A 109 49.44 0.69 -26.69
CA PHE A 109 50.11 1.79 -25.99
C PHE A 109 50.34 1.39 -24.53
N GLU A 110 51.54 1.64 -24.01
CA GLU A 110 51.92 1.22 -22.66
C GLU A 110 52.77 2.29 -21.95
N ASN A 111 52.42 2.64 -20.71
CA ASN A 111 53.13 3.62 -19.87
C ASN A 111 53.27 5.01 -20.51
N ILE A 112 52.22 5.53 -21.14
CA ILE A 112 52.22 6.84 -21.82
C ILE A 112 51.17 7.77 -21.22
N THR A 113 51.56 9.02 -20.98
CA THR A 113 50.66 10.12 -20.61
C THR A 113 50.45 11.03 -21.81
N PHE A 114 49.24 11.03 -22.37
CA PHE A 114 48.81 11.99 -23.37
C PHE A 114 48.19 13.20 -22.68
N LYS A 115 48.60 14.43 -23.04
CA LYS A 115 48.01 15.63 -22.43
C LYS A 115 47.93 16.84 -23.34
N ASN A 116 47.03 17.76 -22.99
CA ASN A 116 46.87 19.08 -23.58
C ASN A 116 46.53 19.05 -25.08
N PHE A 117 45.55 18.25 -25.50
CA PHE A 117 45.11 18.19 -26.90
C PHE A 117 43.87 19.07 -27.12
N ILE A 118 43.95 20.04 -28.04
CA ILE A 118 42.86 20.99 -28.36
C ILE A 118 42.82 21.28 -29.86
N PHE A 119 41.62 21.36 -30.43
CA PHE A 119 41.38 21.91 -31.77
C PHE A 119 40.97 23.40 -31.68
N PRO A 120 41.86 24.36 -32.00
CA PRO A 120 41.64 25.78 -31.75
C PRO A 120 40.52 26.42 -32.60
N ASN A 121 40.10 25.80 -33.73
CA ASN A 121 39.23 26.44 -34.73
C ASN A 121 37.72 26.13 -34.60
N GLY A 122 37.22 25.87 -33.38
CA GLY A 122 35.79 25.97 -33.03
C GLY A 122 34.83 24.92 -33.60
N SER A 123 35.19 24.19 -34.66
CA SER A 123 34.45 23.03 -35.15
C SER A 123 34.86 21.79 -34.34
N VAL A 124 34.32 21.67 -33.11
CA VAL A 124 34.61 20.59 -32.15
C VAL A 124 34.35 19.17 -32.72
N ASN A 125 33.61 19.07 -33.83
CA ASN A 125 33.24 17.81 -34.46
C ASN A 125 34.23 17.28 -35.52
N ALA A 126 35.30 18.01 -35.87
CA ALA A 126 36.10 17.66 -37.06
C ALA A 126 37.31 16.76 -36.79
N ILE A 127 37.88 16.74 -35.59
CA ILE A 127 39.13 16.02 -35.30
C ILE A 127 39.01 15.19 -34.03
N ASN A 128 39.33 13.90 -34.16
CA ASN A 128 39.42 12.93 -33.08
C ASN A 128 40.90 12.66 -32.79
N PHE A 129 41.27 12.44 -31.53
CA PHE A 129 42.67 12.16 -31.18
C PHE A 129 43.15 10.80 -31.72
N ILE A 130 42.33 9.76 -31.58
CA ILE A 130 42.56 8.41 -32.09
C ILE A 130 41.35 8.01 -32.92
N TYR A 131 41.55 7.86 -34.22
CA TYR A 131 40.55 7.43 -35.18
C TYR A 131 40.84 6.01 -35.68
N ILE A 132 39.91 5.10 -35.47
CA ILE A 132 40.05 3.69 -35.85
C ILE A 132 39.10 3.39 -36.99
N VAL A 133 39.64 2.82 -38.06
CA VAL A 133 38.86 2.29 -39.17
C VAL A 133 39.11 0.79 -39.27
N SER A 134 38.09 -0.04 -39.09
CA SER A 134 38.23 -1.48 -39.28
C SER A 134 37.11 -2.06 -40.13
N LYS A 135 37.49 -2.89 -41.10
CA LYS A 135 36.57 -3.72 -41.91
C LYS A 135 36.71 -5.21 -41.59
N VAL A 136 37.45 -5.55 -40.53
CA VAL A 136 37.80 -6.92 -40.16
C VAL A 136 37.49 -7.20 -38.69
N GLU A 137 37.02 -8.41 -38.40
CA GLU A 137 36.46 -8.79 -37.09
C GLU A 137 37.50 -8.88 -35.97
N ASN A 138 38.67 -9.40 -36.31
CA ASN A 138 39.72 -9.74 -35.38
C ASN A 138 40.81 -8.67 -35.41
N PHE A 139 40.61 -7.63 -34.61
CA PHE A 139 41.58 -6.57 -34.37
C PHE A 139 41.47 -6.09 -32.92
N TYR A 140 42.59 -5.55 -32.41
CA TYR A 140 42.66 -5.10 -31.03
C TYR A 140 43.36 -3.73 -30.92
N LEU A 141 42.84 -2.88 -30.03
CA LEU A 141 43.49 -1.66 -29.59
C LEU A 141 43.59 -1.69 -28.07
N ILE A 142 44.82 -1.64 -27.56
CA ILE A 142 45.14 -1.95 -26.16
C ILE A 142 45.86 -0.75 -25.54
N PHE A 143 45.38 -0.26 -24.39
CA PHE A 143 46.05 0.74 -23.57
C PHE A 143 46.33 0.17 -22.20
N ASN A 144 47.60 0.17 -21.79
CA ASN A 144 48.03 -0.30 -20.48
C ASN A 144 48.74 0.83 -19.73
N ASN A 145 48.30 1.15 -18.51
CA ASN A 145 48.91 2.17 -17.66
C ASN A 145 49.04 3.54 -18.36
N CYS A 146 48.01 3.96 -19.12
CA CYS A 146 48.03 5.22 -19.85
C CYS A 146 47.23 6.32 -19.12
N ASN A 147 47.64 7.57 -19.28
CA ASN A 147 46.92 8.74 -18.76
C ASN A 147 46.46 9.65 -19.91
N PHE A 148 45.24 10.15 -19.85
CA PHE A 148 44.66 11.10 -20.81
C PHE A 148 44.21 12.35 -20.06
N MET A 149 44.91 13.47 -20.26
CA MET A 149 44.73 14.68 -19.45
C MET A 149 44.40 15.92 -20.30
N ASN A 150 43.41 16.70 -19.87
CA ASN A 150 43.07 18.01 -20.45
C ASN A 150 42.73 17.97 -21.96
N PHE A 151 42.03 16.94 -22.43
CA PHE A 151 41.53 16.89 -23.80
C PHE A 151 40.28 17.75 -23.96
N GLN A 152 40.25 18.61 -24.98
CA GLN A 152 39.05 19.38 -25.34
C GLN A 152 38.33 18.89 -26.60
N ASN A 153 38.72 17.71 -27.09
CA ASN A 153 38.15 17.07 -28.28
C ASN A 153 37.84 15.60 -27.99
N LYS A 154 37.20 14.93 -28.95
CA LYS A 154 36.94 13.50 -28.82
C LYS A 154 38.25 12.72 -28.75
N ILE A 155 38.38 11.83 -27.78
CA ILE A 155 39.61 11.03 -27.61
C ILE A 155 39.60 9.86 -28.60
N PHE A 156 38.59 9.01 -28.54
CA PHE A 156 38.46 7.83 -29.39
C PHE A 156 37.25 7.92 -30.30
N ASP A 157 37.46 7.68 -31.59
CA ASP A 157 36.39 7.52 -32.59
C ASP A 157 36.60 6.20 -33.34
N PHE A 158 35.65 5.29 -33.14
CA PHE A 158 35.67 3.94 -33.68
C PHE A 158 34.70 3.85 -34.86
N ASN A 159 35.23 3.75 -36.07
CA ASN A 159 34.49 3.48 -37.30
C ASN A 159 34.74 2.03 -37.74
N VAL A 160 33.88 1.13 -37.26
CA VAL A 160 34.10 -0.32 -37.36
C VAL A 160 32.90 -0.96 -38.04
N SER A 161 33.14 -1.78 -39.08
CA SER A 161 32.10 -2.55 -39.79
C SER A 161 32.45 -4.05 -39.73
N THR A 162 32.21 -4.67 -38.58
CA THR A 162 32.75 -6.00 -38.28
C THR A 162 31.85 -6.83 -37.37
N LYS A 163 31.65 -8.10 -37.70
CA LYS A 163 30.97 -9.08 -36.84
C LYS A 163 31.95 -9.70 -35.86
N ASN A 164 31.90 -9.32 -34.59
CA ASN A 164 32.71 -10.02 -33.61
C ASN A 164 32.15 -11.43 -33.38
N ILE A 165 32.79 -12.44 -33.97
CA ILE A 165 32.46 -13.86 -33.77
C ILE A 165 33.11 -14.39 -32.47
N ASN A 166 34.17 -13.72 -32.01
CA ASN A 166 34.89 -14.10 -30.81
C ASN A 166 34.34 -13.29 -29.63
N ASN A 167 34.27 -13.89 -28.44
CA ASN A 167 33.85 -13.17 -27.23
C ASN A 167 34.94 -12.22 -26.68
N ASP A 168 35.91 -11.83 -27.51
CA ASP A 168 37.06 -11.03 -27.10
C ASP A 168 36.78 -9.53 -27.28
N SER A 169 37.28 -8.73 -26.34
CA SER A 169 37.20 -7.27 -26.37
C SER A 169 38.11 -6.67 -27.46
N ASN A 170 37.57 -5.89 -28.38
CA ASN A 170 38.37 -5.21 -29.42
C ASN A 170 39.14 -4.01 -28.84
N PHE A 171 38.53 -3.30 -27.90
CA PHE A 171 39.12 -2.13 -27.27
C PHE A 171 39.36 -2.41 -25.80
N ILE A 172 40.61 -2.45 -25.36
CA ILE A 172 41.00 -2.86 -24.01
C ILE A 172 41.77 -1.72 -23.34
N PHE A 173 41.28 -1.27 -22.19
CA PHE A 173 41.93 -0.26 -21.36
C PHE A 173 42.19 -0.85 -19.98
N ASN A 174 43.46 -1.02 -19.63
CA ASN A 174 43.90 -1.52 -18.33
C ASN A 174 44.65 -0.44 -17.57
N ASN A 175 44.27 -0.19 -16.31
CA ASN A 175 44.92 0.77 -15.42
C ASN A 175 45.05 2.19 -16.04
N CYS A 176 44.03 2.62 -16.78
CA CYS A 176 44.08 3.90 -17.49
C CYS A 176 43.38 5.01 -16.70
N ASN A 177 43.91 6.23 -16.76
CA ASN A 177 43.32 7.38 -16.09
C ASN A 177 42.89 8.48 -17.07
N PHE A 178 41.72 9.08 -16.81
CA PHE A 178 41.12 10.12 -17.63
C PHE A 178 40.85 11.34 -16.76
N TYR A 179 41.66 12.40 -16.93
CA TYR A 179 41.62 13.61 -16.10
C TYR A 179 41.22 14.86 -16.89
N ASN A 180 40.21 15.58 -16.40
CA ASN A 180 39.84 16.91 -16.90
C ASN A 180 39.59 16.98 -18.42
N ASN A 181 39.03 15.92 -18.99
CA ASN A 181 38.67 15.88 -20.41
C ASN A 181 37.28 16.48 -20.59
N THR A 182 37.11 17.40 -21.54
CA THR A 182 35.90 18.23 -21.70
C THR A 182 34.98 17.81 -22.85
N GLU A 183 35.32 16.77 -23.62
CA GLU A 183 34.50 16.25 -24.72
C GLU A 183 34.33 14.72 -24.59
N LYS A 184 33.73 14.07 -25.60
CA LYS A 184 33.49 12.61 -25.61
C LYS A 184 34.78 11.82 -25.48
N ILE A 185 34.83 10.87 -24.54
CA ILE A 185 35.98 9.95 -24.46
C ILE A 185 35.84 8.89 -25.56
N PHE A 186 34.71 8.19 -25.61
CA PHE A 186 34.45 7.13 -26.59
C PHE A 186 33.28 7.49 -27.49
N TYR A 187 33.54 7.48 -28.79
CA TYR A 187 32.52 7.59 -29.83
C TYR A 187 32.60 6.36 -30.73
N ALA A 188 31.54 5.56 -30.77
CA ALA A 188 31.48 4.39 -31.61
C ALA A 188 30.43 4.59 -32.70
N TYR A 189 30.82 4.31 -33.93
CA TYR A 189 29.95 4.31 -35.10
C TYR A 189 30.16 3.02 -35.89
N ASN A 190 29.08 2.26 -36.10
CA ASN A 190 29.12 1.03 -36.89
C ASN A 190 28.19 1.17 -38.11
N TYR A 191 28.76 0.94 -39.30
CA TYR A 191 28.07 1.09 -40.60
C TYR A 191 27.38 -0.19 -41.10
N SER A 192 27.56 -1.34 -40.43
CA SER A 192 27.13 -2.61 -41.00
C SER A 192 25.63 -2.85 -40.94
N GLU A 193 25.13 -3.56 -41.96
CA GLU A 193 23.74 -4.04 -42.05
C GLU A 193 23.50 -5.33 -41.24
N VAL A 194 24.57 -5.95 -40.76
CA VAL A 194 24.51 -7.19 -39.98
C VAL A 194 24.51 -6.83 -38.49
N ARG A 195 23.78 -7.61 -37.68
CA ARG A 195 23.82 -7.53 -36.21
C ARG A 195 25.26 -7.75 -35.73
N GLU A 196 25.92 -6.68 -35.32
CA GLU A 196 27.36 -6.67 -35.05
C GLU A 196 27.67 -5.98 -33.72
N SER A 197 28.59 -6.58 -32.96
CA SER A 197 28.97 -6.15 -31.62
C SER A 197 30.41 -5.64 -31.55
N LEU A 198 30.56 -4.33 -31.37
CA LEU A 198 31.84 -3.78 -30.92
C LEU A 198 31.97 -3.99 -29.42
N THR A 199 33.08 -4.56 -28.95
CA THR A 199 33.32 -4.75 -27.50
C THR A 199 34.40 -3.80 -26.98
N VAL A 200 34.04 -3.01 -25.95
CA VAL A 200 34.95 -2.13 -25.21
C VAL A 200 35.06 -2.60 -23.76
N GLU A 201 36.28 -2.81 -23.29
CA GLU A 201 36.59 -3.24 -21.93
C GLU A 201 37.44 -2.20 -21.21
N LEU A 202 36.94 -1.75 -20.06
CA LEU A 202 37.60 -0.85 -19.13
C LEU A 202 37.89 -1.60 -17.84
N ASN A 203 39.16 -1.76 -17.47
CA ASN A 203 39.56 -2.52 -16.29
C ASN A 203 40.56 -1.72 -15.44
N HIS A 204 40.23 -1.52 -14.17
CA HIS A 204 41.02 -0.70 -13.25
C HIS A 204 41.23 0.75 -13.74
N CYS A 205 40.22 1.32 -14.41
CA CYS A 205 40.31 2.68 -14.94
C CYS A 205 39.78 3.73 -13.95
N ASN A 206 40.36 4.93 -13.98
CA ASN A 206 39.86 6.08 -13.21
C ASN A 206 39.40 7.21 -14.14
N PHE A 207 38.17 7.68 -13.93
CA PHE A 207 37.58 8.82 -14.63
C PHE A 207 37.30 9.92 -13.61
N ASN A 208 38.07 11.01 -13.68
CA ASN A 208 37.91 12.15 -12.78
C ASN A 208 37.94 13.46 -13.58
N THR A 209 36.82 14.19 -13.55
CA THR A 209 36.74 15.49 -14.23
C THR A 209 36.64 16.60 -13.18
N ASN A 210 37.77 17.09 -12.67
CA ASN A 210 37.78 18.29 -11.83
C ASN A 210 37.45 19.51 -12.71
N GLY A 211 36.18 19.92 -12.71
CA GLY A 211 35.70 21.06 -13.49
C GLY A 211 34.63 21.85 -12.76
N ASP A 212 35.05 22.65 -11.77
CA ASP A 212 34.27 23.73 -11.13
C ASP A 212 34.14 24.98 -12.06
N SER A 213 34.44 24.81 -13.35
CA SER A 213 34.32 25.84 -14.36
C SER A 213 32.94 25.72 -15.00
N ASP A 214 32.10 26.74 -14.78
CA ASP A 214 30.77 26.91 -15.37
C ASP A 214 30.74 26.83 -16.92
N GLU A 215 31.89 26.68 -17.59
CA GLU A 215 32.04 26.65 -19.05
C GLU A 215 32.42 25.26 -19.62
N ILE A 216 32.70 24.25 -18.79
CA ILE A 216 33.14 22.93 -19.29
C ILE A 216 31.94 22.06 -19.70
N ARG A 217 31.71 21.95 -21.01
CA ARG A 217 30.65 21.14 -21.63
C ARG A 217 31.11 19.71 -21.95
N THR A 218 31.39 18.87 -20.94
CA THR A 218 31.60 17.42 -21.19
C THR A 218 30.40 16.81 -21.89
N LYS A 219 30.60 16.15 -23.05
CA LYS A 219 29.53 15.54 -23.85
C LYS A 219 29.44 14.01 -23.67
N GLY A 220 29.37 13.49 -22.44
CA GLY A 220 29.21 12.04 -22.16
C GLY A 220 30.48 11.22 -22.41
N ILE A 221 30.60 10.04 -21.79
CA ILE A 221 31.75 9.12 -21.92
C ILE A 221 31.57 8.15 -23.08
N PHE A 222 30.37 7.57 -23.24
CA PHE A 222 30.04 6.66 -24.34
C PHE A 222 28.85 7.17 -25.14
N TYR A 223 29.03 7.28 -26.45
CA TYR A 223 27.95 7.62 -27.37
C TYR A 223 27.97 6.71 -28.59
N ASN A 224 26.84 6.06 -28.85
CA ASN A 224 26.62 5.21 -30.02
C ASN A 224 25.43 5.73 -30.82
N SER A 225 25.67 6.38 -31.95
CA SER A 225 24.60 6.78 -32.88
C SER A 225 24.45 5.76 -34.00
N GLY A 226 23.40 4.96 -33.93
CA GLY A 226 22.75 4.45 -35.13
C GLY A 226 21.56 5.35 -35.43
N VAL A 227 21.59 6.07 -36.56
CA VAL A 227 20.44 6.56 -37.37
C VAL A 227 20.76 7.92 -38.01
N SER A 228 20.75 7.90 -39.34
CA SER A 228 20.70 9.04 -40.25
C SER A 228 19.35 9.76 -40.16
N ASN A 229 19.35 11.10 -40.25
CA ASN A 229 18.20 12.00 -40.18
C ASN A 229 17.08 11.82 -41.24
N ASP A 230 17.05 10.74 -42.02
CA ASP A 230 16.08 10.57 -43.08
C ASP A 230 14.86 9.76 -42.62
N LEU A 231 13.70 10.42 -42.68
CA LEU A 231 12.40 9.79 -42.61
C LEU A 231 12.33 8.62 -43.61
N ILE A 232 11.95 7.44 -43.11
CA ILE A 232 11.47 6.23 -43.82
C ILE A 232 12.42 5.01 -43.74
N THR A 233 11.97 4.03 -42.94
CA THR A 233 12.22 2.57 -42.97
C THR A 233 13.54 1.95 -42.46
N VAL A 234 13.35 1.08 -41.46
CA VAL A 234 14.26 0.11 -40.82
C VAL A 234 15.23 0.70 -39.79
N GLU A 235 14.80 0.73 -38.52
CA GLU A 235 15.67 0.96 -37.36
C GLU A 235 16.74 -0.15 -37.32
N ARG A 236 17.97 0.16 -37.73
CA ARG A 236 19.11 -0.76 -37.76
C ARG A 236 19.71 -0.85 -36.35
N ILE A 237 19.86 -2.08 -35.85
CA ILE A 237 20.27 -2.39 -34.47
C ILE A 237 21.79 -2.55 -34.44
N LEU A 238 22.48 -1.66 -33.72
CA LEU A 238 23.90 -1.83 -33.39
C LEU A 238 24.00 -2.52 -32.01
N GLU A 239 24.80 -3.58 -31.90
CA GLU A 239 24.81 -4.48 -30.74
C GLU A 239 26.11 -4.33 -29.93
N ASN A 240 26.50 -3.11 -29.60
CA ASN A 240 27.75 -2.89 -28.88
C ASN A 240 27.71 -3.52 -27.48
N HIS A 241 28.88 -3.90 -26.98
CA HIS A 241 29.10 -4.46 -25.66
C HIS A 241 30.12 -3.59 -24.92
N VAL A 242 29.77 -3.08 -23.75
CA VAL A 242 30.68 -2.31 -22.90
C VAL A 242 30.81 -3.02 -21.56
N ILE A 243 32.06 -3.32 -21.20
CA ILE A 243 32.44 -4.00 -19.96
C ILE A 243 33.26 -3.02 -19.11
N ILE A 244 32.83 -2.76 -17.88
CA ILE A 244 33.48 -1.86 -16.93
C ILE A 244 33.75 -2.63 -15.64
N LYS A 245 35.04 -2.83 -15.31
CA LYS A 245 35.50 -3.64 -14.18
C LYS A 245 36.47 -2.87 -13.30
N ASN A 246 36.34 -3.03 -11.99
CA ASN A 246 37.30 -2.53 -10.99
C ASN A 246 37.60 -1.03 -11.12
N SER A 247 36.65 -0.23 -11.62
CA SER A 247 36.89 1.14 -12.07
C SER A 247 36.29 2.18 -11.12
N LEU A 248 36.76 3.43 -11.24
CA LEU A 248 36.29 4.58 -10.48
C LEU A 248 35.84 5.70 -11.42
N PHE A 249 34.63 6.21 -11.19
CA PHE A 249 34.08 7.40 -11.83
C PHE A 249 33.80 8.41 -10.70
N GLU A 250 34.53 9.51 -10.68
CA GLU A 250 34.46 10.47 -9.58
C GLU A 250 34.35 11.92 -10.08
N ASN A 251 33.53 12.72 -9.42
CA ASN A 251 33.37 14.16 -9.65
C ASN A 251 33.05 14.49 -11.13
N ILE A 252 32.10 13.76 -11.71
CA ILE A 252 31.69 13.97 -13.10
C ILE A 252 30.48 14.88 -13.15
N ASN A 253 30.54 16.01 -13.84
CA ASN A 253 29.44 16.97 -13.95
C ASN A 253 29.19 17.36 -15.41
N ILE A 254 28.26 16.68 -16.07
CA ILE A 254 27.94 16.89 -17.49
C ILE A 254 26.92 18.01 -17.66
N LYS A 255 27.35 19.17 -18.18
CA LYS A 255 26.49 20.32 -18.49
C LYS A 255 25.74 20.25 -19.83
N ASN A 256 25.58 19.06 -20.38
CA ASN A 256 24.94 18.83 -21.67
C ASN A 256 23.65 18.02 -21.50
N LYS A 257 22.77 18.08 -22.52
CA LYS A 257 21.55 17.25 -22.66
C LYS A 257 21.86 15.80 -23.05
N LEU A 258 23.04 15.27 -22.72
CA LEU A 258 23.41 13.88 -22.95
C LEU A 258 23.82 13.24 -21.62
N PRO A 259 23.51 11.95 -21.41
CA PRO A 259 23.94 11.20 -20.23
C PRO A 259 25.45 10.88 -20.29
N LEU A 260 25.95 10.20 -19.26
CA LEU A 260 27.31 9.63 -19.22
C LEU A 260 27.47 8.50 -20.26
N ILE A 261 26.45 7.66 -20.39
CA ILE A 261 26.38 6.56 -21.38
C ILE A 261 25.07 6.70 -22.13
N ASP A 262 25.13 6.84 -23.46
CA ASP A 262 23.97 6.93 -24.36
C ASP A 262 24.10 5.88 -25.48
N SER A 263 23.15 4.96 -25.58
CA SER A 263 23.14 3.97 -26.67
C SER A 263 21.76 3.35 -26.92
N GLN A 264 21.57 2.84 -28.13
CA GLN A 264 20.50 1.91 -28.47
C GLN A 264 21.05 0.47 -28.50
N GLY A 265 20.36 -0.48 -27.89
CA GLY A 265 20.70 -1.91 -27.93
C GLY A 265 22.02 -2.33 -27.25
N LEU A 266 22.56 -1.51 -26.35
CA LEU A 266 23.85 -1.76 -25.67
C LEU A 266 23.76 -2.89 -24.65
N ILE A 267 24.62 -3.90 -24.78
CA ILE A 267 24.93 -4.81 -23.69
C ILE A 267 25.92 -4.09 -22.77
N LEU A 268 25.58 -3.96 -21.49
CA LEU A 268 26.39 -3.22 -20.52
C LEU A 268 26.66 -4.10 -19.31
N GLU A 269 27.94 -4.31 -18.98
CA GLU A 269 28.39 -5.00 -17.78
C GLU A 269 29.18 -4.02 -16.90
N ILE A 270 28.73 -3.82 -15.66
CA ILE A 270 29.44 -3.03 -14.64
C ILE A 270 29.71 -3.93 -13.45
N GLU A 271 30.98 -4.18 -13.14
CA GLU A 271 31.41 -5.00 -12.01
C GLU A 271 32.45 -4.29 -11.13
N ASN A 272 32.27 -4.36 -9.81
CA ASN A 272 33.22 -3.84 -8.82
C ASN A 272 33.63 -2.38 -9.10
N THR A 273 32.66 -1.52 -9.41
CA THR A 273 32.90 -0.17 -9.91
C THR A 273 32.16 0.85 -9.06
N THR A 274 32.81 2.00 -8.82
CA THR A 274 32.24 3.09 -8.01
C THR A 274 31.96 4.32 -8.87
N PHE A 275 30.75 4.86 -8.77
CA PHE A 275 30.34 6.17 -9.27
C PHE A 275 30.10 7.08 -8.07
N SER A 276 30.89 8.15 -7.95
CA SER A 276 30.82 9.10 -6.84
C SER A 276 30.74 10.53 -7.34
N ASN A 277 29.76 11.30 -6.85
CA ASN A 277 29.56 12.69 -7.26
C ASN A 277 29.38 12.84 -8.78
N CYS A 278 28.70 11.89 -9.43
CA CYS A 278 28.44 11.92 -10.87
C CYS A 278 27.04 12.50 -11.15
N ASN A 279 26.98 13.61 -11.88
CA ASN A 279 25.77 14.36 -12.20
C ASN A 279 25.73 14.75 -13.68
N THR A 280 24.54 14.78 -14.26
CA THR A 280 24.32 15.28 -15.62
C THR A 280 23.11 16.23 -15.64
N ASP A 281 23.18 17.28 -16.47
CA ASP A 281 22.06 18.17 -16.75
C ASP A 281 20.97 17.45 -17.60
N TYR A 282 21.30 16.28 -18.18
CA TYR A 282 20.33 15.37 -18.77
C TYR A 282 19.39 14.75 -17.72
N GLY A 283 19.85 14.68 -16.47
CA GLY A 283 19.11 14.11 -15.33
C GLY A 283 19.42 12.63 -15.07
N TYR A 284 20.00 11.92 -16.04
CA TYR A 284 20.38 10.50 -15.93
C TYR A 284 21.86 10.26 -16.24
N LEU A 285 22.48 9.26 -15.58
CA LEU A 285 23.82 8.79 -15.93
C LEU A 285 23.82 7.91 -17.17
N ILE A 286 22.82 7.03 -17.34
CA ILE A 286 22.83 5.97 -18.35
C ILE A 286 21.47 5.98 -19.07
N ASP A 287 21.47 6.16 -20.39
CA ASP A 287 20.30 6.03 -21.27
C ASP A 287 20.53 4.88 -22.26
N ILE A 288 19.80 3.78 -22.07
CA ILE A 288 19.87 2.62 -22.96
C ILE A 288 18.47 2.29 -23.46
N LYS A 289 18.28 2.31 -24.78
CA LYS A 289 16.98 2.10 -25.42
C LYS A 289 16.92 0.79 -26.21
N LYS A 290 15.75 0.14 -26.18
CA LYS A 290 15.30 -0.93 -27.09
C LYS A 290 16.24 -2.14 -27.20
N HIS A 291 16.14 -3.08 -26.27
CA HIS A 291 16.63 -4.45 -26.50
C HIS A 291 15.56 -5.22 -27.29
N TYR A 292 15.68 -5.30 -28.61
CA TYR A 292 14.70 -6.00 -29.46
C TYR A 292 14.70 -7.53 -29.27
N ASN A 293 15.56 -8.08 -28.40
CA ASN A 293 15.67 -9.50 -28.11
C ASN A 293 15.70 -9.72 -26.59
N ASN A 294 14.85 -10.63 -26.10
CA ASN A 294 14.65 -10.93 -24.66
C ASN A 294 15.84 -11.61 -23.97
N GLU A 295 16.98 -11.77 -24.63
CA GLU A 295 18.18 -12.43 -24.09
C GLU A 295 19.24 -11.45 -23.59
N ARG A 296 19.09 -10.14 -23.88
CA ARG A 296 20.16 -9.16 -23.66
C ARG A 296 19.97 -8.37 -22.40
N GLN A 297 21.02 -8.27 -21.60
CA GLN A 297 20.96 -7.80 -20.23
C GLN A 297 21.90 -6.61 -20.01
N ILE A 298 21.46 -5.69 -19.15
CA ILE A 298 22.29 -4.69 -18.49
C ILE A 298 22.60 -5.27 -17.11
N THR A 299 23.87 -5.62 -16.88
CA THR A 299 24.33 -6.33 -15.68
C THR A 299 25.13 -5.39 -14.81
N ILE A 300 24.75 -5.30 -13.53
CA ILE A 300 25.41 -4.44 -12.54
C ILE A 300 25.67 -5.27 -11.30
N LYS A 301 26.93 -5.41 -10.92
CA LYS A 301 27.35 -6.29 -9.83
C LYS A 301 28.41 -5.62 -8.98
N ASN A 302 28.27 -5.67 -7.65
CA ASN A 302 29.25 -5.08 -6.74
C ASN A 302 29.51 -3.58 -7.04
N ALA A 303 28.49 -2.85 -7.49
CA ALA A 303 28.64 -1.44 -7.88
C ALA A 303 28.18 -0.51 -6.76
N THR A 304 28.85 0.63 -6.62
CA THR A 304 28.45 1.69 -5.68
C THR A 304 28.11 2.97 -6.42
N PHE A 305 26.91 3.52 -6.20
CA PHE A 305 26.48 4.81 -6.71
C PHE A 305 26.26 5.76 -5.52
N SER A 306 27.09 6.77 -5.38
CA SER A 306 27.08 7.70 -4.25
C SER A 306 26.98 9.15 -4.70
N ASN A 307 25.99 9.87 -4.17
CA ASN A 307 25.77 11.29 -4.48
C ASN A 307 25.69 11.56 -6.00
N CYS A 308 24.93 10.70 -6.69
CA CYS A 308 24.70 10.83 -8.12
C CYS A 308 23.33 11.44 -8.43
N CYS A 309 23.14 11.94 -9.65
CA CYS A 309 21.82 12.18 -10.22
C CYS A 309 21.07 10.84 -10.44
N SER A 310 19.90 10.85 -11.09
CA SER A 310 19.21 9.60 -11.44
C SER A 310 20.11 8.71 -12.29
N ILE A 311 19.99 7.38 -12.14
CA ILE A 311 20.98 6.47 -12.74
C ILE A 311 20.58 6.05 -14.14
N PHE A 312 19.45 5.36 -14.30
CA PHE A 312 19.03 4.74 -15.56
C PHE A 312 17.80 5.41 -16.17
N THR A 313 17.77 5.49 -17.49
CA THR A 313 16.56 5.75 -18.28
C THR A 313 16.61 4.91 -19.56
N GLY A 314 15.47 4.75 -20.22
CA GLY A 314 15.37 3.89 -21.39
C GLY A 314 13.98 3.31 -21.63
N ASN A 315 13.93 2.26 -22.44
CA ASN A 315 12.74 1.43 -22.61
C ASN A 315 13.07 0.02 -23.08
N SER A 316 12.24 -0.95 -22.70
CA SER A 316 12.31 -2.34 -23.19
C SER A 316 13.69 -2.97 -23.01
N CYS A 317 14.22 -2.91 -21.78
CA CYS A 317 15.51 -3.46 -21.40
C CYS A 317 15.36 -4.50 -20.28
N ILE A 318 16.36 -5.38 -20.14
CA ILE A 318 16.44 -6.35 -19.04
C ILE A 318 17.61 -5.96 -18.15
N TYR A 319 17.37 -5.75 -16.87
CA TYR A 319 18.36 -5.36 -15.88
C TYR A 319 18.56 -6.48 -14.87
N ASP A 320 19.82 -6.83 -14.62
CA ASP A 320 20.23 -7.67 -13.49
C ASP A 320 21.17 -6.86 -12.59
N ILE A 321 20.68 -6.48 -11.41
CA ILE A 321 21.41 -5.68 -10.44
C ILE A 321 21.63 -6.52 -9.19
N SER A 322 22.89 -6.74 -8.81
CA SER A 322 23.23 -7.57 -7.66
C SER A 322 24.33 -6.96 -6.79
N ASN A 323 24.30 -7.25 -5.49
CA ASN A 323 25.37 -6.91 -4.54
C ASN A 323 25.78 -5.43 -4.58
N SER A 324 24.85 -4.52 -4.86
CA SER A 324 25.15 -3.13 -5.17
C SER A 324 24.65 -2.18 -4.08
N LEU A 325 25.19 -0.97 -4.05
CA LEU A 325 24.91 0.05 -3.03
C LEU A 325 24.58 1.39 -3.69
N PHE A 326 23.40 1.93 -3.39
CA PHE A 326 22.96 3.26 -3.80
C PHE A 326 22.82 4.13 -2.55
N LEU A 327 23.58 5.23 -2.45
CA LEU A 327 23.58 6.04 -1.23
C LEU A 327 23.74 7.56 -1.42
N ASN A 328 23.29 8.30 -0.39
CA ASN A 328 23.53 9.74 -0.24
C ASN A 328 23.00 10.57 -1.42
N MET A 329 21.80 10.26 -1.91
CA MET A 329 21.19 10.95 -3.05
C MET A 329 20.21 12.04 -2.57
N THR A 330 20.36 13.26 -3.08
CA THR A 330 19.40 14.35 -2.85
C THR A 330 18.87 14.86 -4.20
N LEU A 331 17.66 14.43 -4.57
CA LEU A 331 17.07 14.70 -5.89
C LEU A 331 15.82 15.56 -5.75
N LYS A 332 15.91 16.81 -6.24
CA LYS A 332 14.79 17.77 -6.21
C LYS A 332 13.90 17.73 -7.45
N ASN A 333 14.31 17.00 -8.49
CA ASN A 333 13.56 16.88 -9.73
C ASN A 333 12.45 15.81 -9.60
N SER A 334 11.55 15.75 -10.57
CA SER A 334 10.47 14.76 -10.61
C SER A 334 10.92 13.44 -11.26
N LEU A 335 12.21 13.12 -11.28
CA LEU A 335 12.72 11.90 -11.92
C LEU A 335 12.88 10.79 -10.88
N PRO A 336 12.58 9.52 -11.20
CA PRO A 336 12.89 8.40 -10.32
C PRO A 336 14.38 8.36 -9.97
N ALA A 337 14.72 7.99 -8.75
CA ALA A 337 16.11 8.04 -8.28
C ALA A 337 17.01 7.02 -8.98
N ILE A 338 16.49 5.82 -9.24
CA ILE A 338 17.27 4.71 -9.78
C ILE A 338 16.98 4.51 -11.25
N SER A 339 15.71 4.33 -11.64
CA SER A 339 15.40 4.03 -13.04
C SER A 339 14.08 4.59 -13.54
N ASN A 340 14.13 5.20 -14.73
CA ASN A 340 12.99 5.60 -15.54
C ASN A 340 12.79 4.72 -16.79
N SER A 341 13.36 3.51 -16.80
CA SER A 341 13.26 2.62 -17.97
C SER A 341 11.90 1.94 -18.05
N ARG A 342 11.05 2.35 -19.00
CA ARG A 342 9.67 1.84 -19.17
C ARG A 342 9.64 0.46 -19.82
N ASN A 343 8.56 -0.31 -19.61
CA ASN A 343 8.36 -1.63 -20.22
C ASN A 343 9.58 -2.57 -20.09
N SER A 344 10.30 -2.45 -18.97
CA SER A 344 11.57 -3.14 -18.73
C SER A 344 11.41 -4.19 -17.63
N HIS A 345 12.33 -5.14 -17.57
CA HIS A 345 12.34 -6.18 -16.53
C HIS A 345 13.56 -6.01 -15.63
N PHE A 346 13.33 -5.90 -14.32
CA PHE A 346 14.36 -5.74 -13.31
C PHE A 346 14.40 -6.96 -12.40
N THR A 347 15.55 -7.62 -12.35
CA THR A 347 15.91 -8.53 -11.26
C THR A 347 16.93 -7.82 -10.39
N ILE A 348 16.58 -7.57 -9.12
CA ILE A 348 17.43 -6.85 -8.17
C ILE A 348 17.64 -7.75 -6.96
N SER A 349 18.91 -8.01 -6.64
CA SER A 349 19.31 -8.90 -5.55
C SER A 349 20.41 -8.34 -4.66
N ASP A 350 20.41 -8.69 -3.37
CA ASP A 350 21.50 -8.38 -2.43
C ASP A 350 21.91 -6.88 -2.44
N THR A 351 20.96 -5.97 -2.61
CA THR A 351 21.21 -4.55 -2.93
C THR A 351 20.65 -3.65 -1.84
N GLU A 352 21.37 -2.57 -1.54
CA GLU A 352 21.03 -1.60 -0.50
C GLU A 352 20.82 -0.20 -1.07
N PHE A 353 19.73 0.45 -0.64
CA PHE A 353 19.38 1.85 -0.91
C PHE A 353 19.37 2.60 0.43
N LYS A 354 20.22 3.61 0.61
CA LYS A 354 20.26 4.34 1.88
C LYS A 354 20.50 5.84 1.79
N ASN A 355 20.06 6.58 2.81
CA ASN A 355 20.31 8.02 2.97
C ASN A 355 19.85 8.81 1.73
N MET A 356 18.57 8.75 1.41
CA MET A 356 18.03 9.41 0.20
C MET A 356 16.96 10.43 0.57
N ASN A 357 17.01 11.61 -0.05
CA ASN A 357 15.95 12.61 0.01
C ASN A 357 15.52 12.93 -1.43
N ILE A 358 14.38 12.39 -1.85
CA ILE A 358 13.98 12.33 -3.27
C ILE A 358 12.55 12.84 -3.48
N ASN A 359 12.33 13.60 -4.55
CA ASN A 359 10.99 14.11 -4.87
C ASN A 359 10.13 13.15 -5.73
N ASN A 360 10.64 11.96 -6.02
CA ASN A 360 9.93 10.89 -6.74
C ASN A 360 10.22 9.52 -6.08
N GLY A 361 9.74 8.41 -6.65
CA GLY A 361 10.04 7.05 -6.21
C GLY A 361 11.44 6.58 -6.64
N LEU A 362 11.80 5.35 -6.27
CA LEU A 362 13.06 4.73 -6.71
C LEU A 362 13.02 4.33 -8.19
N PHE A 363 11.87 3.86 -8.65
CA PHE A 363 11.71 3.28 -9.97
C PHE A 363 10.42 3.75 -10.65
N ILE A 364 10.36 3.63 -11.97
CA ILE A 364 9.17 3.89 -12.78
C ILE A 364 8.11 2.79 -12.63
N GLU A 365 6.85 3.16 -12.67
CA GLU A 365 5.74 2.27 -12.34
C GLU A 365 5.38 1.22 -13.40
N GLU A 366 5.69 1.47 -14.68
CA GLU A 366 5.26 0.64 -15.83
C GLU A 366 6.21 -0.53 -16.16
N SER A 367 7.08 -0.93 -15.23
CA SER A 367 8.07 -1.98 -15.42
C SER A 367 7.86 -3.16 -14.48
N ASN A 368 8.45 -4.30 -14.81
CA ASN A 368 8.35 -5.52 -14.01
C ASN A 368 9.53 -5.63 -13.05
N TYR A 369 9.26 -5.92 -11.78
CA TYR A 369 10.29 -5.96 -10.73
C TYR A 369 10.25 -7.27 -9.94
N LYS A 370 11.43 -7.86 -9.77
CA LYS A 370 11.70 -8.97 -8.88
C LYS A 370 12.78 -8.57 -7.88
N PHE A 371 12.40 -8.49 -6.60
CA PHE A 371 13.29 -8.10 -5.52
C PHE A 371 13.65 -9.30 -4.64
N ASN A 372 14.94 -9.50 -4.37
CA ASN A 372 15.43 -10.55 -3.48
C ASN A 372 16.53 -10.03 -2.54
N ASN A 373 16.34 -10.10 -1.22
CA ASN A 373 17.32 -9.61 -0.25
C ASN A 373 17.68 -8.13 -0.47
N ILE A 374 16.69 -7.24 -0.31
CA ILE A 374 16.83 -5.81 -0.53
C ILE A 374 16.78 -5.06 0.79
N ARG A 375 17.64 -4.05 0.95
CA ARG A 375 17.67 -3.16 2.12
C ARG A 375 17.35 -1.72 1.71
N ILE A 376 16.42 -1.07 2.41
CA ILE A 376 16.01 0.32 2.16
C ILE A 376 16.04 1.08 3.49
N TYR A 377 16.96 2.01 3.66
CA TYR A 377 17.17 2.71 4.94
C TYR A 377 17.21 4.22 4.79
N ASP A 378 16.62 4.94 5.74
CA ASP A 378 16.79 6.40 5.88
C ASP A 378 16.44 7.15 4.57
N ILE A 379 15.22 6.91 4.07
CA ILE A 379 14.72 7.54 2.84
C ILE A 379 13.53 8.44 3.16
N SER A 380 13.59 9.70 2.71
CA SER A 380 12.43 10.59 2.64
C SER A 380 11.99 10.82 1.21
N THR A 381 10.68 10.76 0.98
CA THR A 381 10.08 11.06 -0.33
C THR A 381 8.73 11.76 -0.19
N ASN A 382 8.39 12.59 -1.18
CA ASN A 382 7.07 13.22 -1.35
C ASN A 382 6.39 12.80 -2.67
N SER A 383 6.76 11.64 -3.21
CA SER A 383 6.21 11.09 -4.45
C SER A 383 4.80 10.50 -4.28
N LYS A 384 4.23 9.83 -5.28
CA LYS A 384 3.01 9.02 -5.02
C LYS A 384 3.32 7.81 -4.13
N ALA A 385 4.42 7.12 -4.42
CA ALA A 385 4.99 6.10 -3.55
C ALA A 385 6.50 5.93 -3.76
N LEU A 386 7.20 5.45 -2.73
CA LEU A 386 8.62 5.09 -2.89
C LEU A 386 8.79 3.94 -3.89
N LEU A 387 7.91 2.95 -3.80
CA LEU A 387 7.79 1.81 -4.70
C LEU A 387 6.39 1.80 -5.32
N TYR A 388 6.25 2.26 -6.56
CA TYR A 388 4.99 2.23 -7.28
C TYR A 388 5.06 1.22 -8.43
N PHE A 389 4.08 0.33 -8.52
CA PHE A 389 3.99 -0.70 -9.54
C PHE A 389 2.61 -0.70 -10.18
N VAL A 390 2.57 -0.74 -11.52
CA VAL A 390 1.34 -0.68 -12.30
C VAL A 390 1.31 -1.82 -13.33
N TYR A 391 0.16 -2.49 -13.46
CA TYR A 391 -0.15 -3.54 -14.44
C TYR A 391 0.80 -4.76 -14.45
N ASN A 392 1.47 -5.05 -13.34
CA ASN A 392 2.49 -6.09 -13.27
C ASN A 392 2.32 -6.99 -12.04
N ASN A 393 2.69 -8.27 -12.20
CA ASN A 393 2.90 -9.16 -11.06
C ASN A 393 4.13 -8.71 -10.27
N ILE A 394 4.08 -8.90 -8.95
CA ILE A 394 5.15 -8.45 -8.06
C ILE A 394 5.64 -9.62 -7.22
N TYR A 395 6.96 -9.75 -7.15
CA TYR A 395 7.62 -10.70 -6.28
C TYR A 395 8.69 -9.99 -5.45
N ILE A 396 8.46 -9.94 -4.14
CA ILE A 396 9.38 -9.40 -3.14
C ILE A 396 9.70 -10.50 -2.13
N ASN A 397 10.97 -10.86 -2.02
CA ASN A 397 11.47 -11.79 -1.03
C ASN A 397 12.60 -11.15 -0.23
N GLN A 398 12.53 -11.22 1.11
CA GLN A 398 13.56 -10.69 2.01
C GLN A 398 13.81 -9.18 1.81
N LEU A 399 12.75 -8.37 1.94
CA LEU A 399 12.87 -6.91 1.95
C LEU A 399 13.02 -6.42 3.39
N GLU A 400 14.05 -5.64 3.67
CA GLU A 400 14.21 -4.93 4.93
C GLU A 400 14.11 -3.41 4.70
N ALA A 401 13.13 -2.75 5.31
CA ALA A 401 12.94 -1.30 5.22
C ALA A 401 12.94 -0.67 6.61
N ARG A 402 13.72 0.40 6.83
CA ARG A 402 13.75 1.14 8.10
C ARG A 402 13.83 2.65 7.89
N ASN A 403 13.22 3.41 8.79
CA ASN A 403 13.29 4.88 8.81
C ASN A 403 12.83 5.51 7.49
N ILE A 404 11.73 5.00 6.92
CA ILE A 404 11.14 5.56 5.70
C ILE A 404 10.17 6.66 6.09
N THR A 405 10.32 7.84 5.48
CA THR A 405 9.44 9.00 5.69
C THR A 405 8.75 9.38 4.39
N CYS A 406 7.44 9.11 4.32
CA CYS A 406 6.59 9.48 3.19
C CYS A 406 5.80 10.75 3.55
N ILE A 407 6.13 11.87 2.90
CA ILE A 407 5.59 13.21 3.14
C ILE A 407 4.34 13.43 2.25
N ASP A 408 3.37 14.28 2.61
CA ASP A 408 2.14 14.48 1.82
C ASP A 408 1.37 13.17 1.51
N GLU A 409 0.63 13.05 0.41
CA GLU A 409 -0.15 11.82 0.11
C GLU A 409 0.72 10.63 -0.38
N THR A 410 1.96 10.52 0.09
CA THR A 410 2.91 9.48 -0.30
C THR A 410 2.73 8.19 0.51
N SER A 411 2.80 7.05 -0.19
CA SER A 411 2.87 5.70 0.41
C SER A 411 4.29 5.13 0.33
N PHE A 412 4.64 4.14 1.13
CA PHE A 412 5.87 3.37 0.88
C PHE A 412 5.73 2.52 -0.37
N MET A 413 4.61 1.81 -0.49
CA MET A 413 4.35 0.91 -1.61
C MET A 413 2.93 1.05 -2.13
N ILE A 414 2.79 1.17 -3.46
CA ILE A 414 1.49 1.05 -4.14
C ILE A 414 1.62 -0.01 -5.22
N VAL A 415 0.66 -0.92 -5.24
CA VAL A 415 0.47 -1.89 -6.32
C VAL A 415 -0.88 -1.64 -6.96
N ASP A 416 -0.88 -1.31 -8.24
CA ASP A 416 -2.09 -1.08 -9.03
C ASP A 416 -2.18 -2.10 -10.16
N SER A 417 -3.07 -3.08 -10.01
CA SER A 417 -3.25 -4.15 -10.97
C SER A 417 -4.12 -3.77 -12.17
N GLY A 418 -4.73 -2.58 -12.17
CA GLY A 418 -5.65 -2.18 -13.23
C GLY A 418 -6.83 -3.15 -13.36
N GLU A 419 -7.18 -3.50 -14.60
CA GLU A 419 -8.34 -4.35 -14.88
C GLU A 419 -8.05 -5.86 -14.83
N LEU A 420 -6.77 -6.24 -14.89
CA LEU A 420 -6.32 -7.62 -15.04
C LEU A 420 -6.12 -8.30 -13.68
N HIS A 421 -6.12 -9.63 -13.70
CA HIS A 421 -5.77 -10.43 -12.53
C HIS A 421 -4.26 -10.46 -12.33
N HIS A 422 -3.79 -10.02 -11.15
CA HIS A 422 -2.37 -9.99 -10.83
C HIS A 422 -2.04 -10.70 -9.51
N SER A 423 -0.86 -11.32 -9.47
CA SER A 423 -0.32 -11.98 -8.28
C SER A 423 0.73 -11.11 -7.60
N ILE A 424 0.58 -10.92 -6.30
CA ILE A 424 1.38 -10.04 -5.46
C ILE A 424 1.94 -10.89 -4.31
N ILE A 425 3.23 -11.18 -4.36
CA ILE A 425 3.90 -12.08 -3.41
C ILE A 425 4.93 -11.31 -2.60
N LEU A 426 4.65 -11.19 -1.29
CA LEU A 426 5.45 -10.47 -0.30
C LEU A 426 5.93 -11.45 0.79
N LYS A 427 7.19 -11.88 0.72
CA LYS A 427 7.75 -12.92 1.59
C LYS A 427 8.92 -12.38 2.41
N ASN A 428 8.99 -12.79 3.67
CA ASN A 428 10.13 -12.51 4.56
C ASN A 428 10.43 -11.00 4.67
N MET A 429 9.41 -10.15 4.65
CA MET A 429 9.60 -8.71 4.74
C MET A 429 9.81 -8.28 6.19
N LYS A 430 10.60 -7.23 6.41
CA LYS A 430 10.83 -6.61 7.70
C LYS A 430 10.78 -5.09 7.53
N ILE A 431 9.72 -4.45 8.02
CA ILE A 431 9.51 -3.00 7.95
C ILE A 431 9.49 -2.44 9.37
N GLU A 432 10.32 -1.45 9.66
CA GLU A 432 10.42 -0.85 11.01
C GLU A 432 10.49 0.69 10.98
N ASN A 433 9.98 1.33 12.04
CA ASN A 433 10.22 2.74 12.37
C ASN A 433 9.98 3.70 11.20
N SER A 434 8.84 3.56 10.52
CA SER A 434 8.53 4.32 9.31
C SER A 434 7.25 5.11 9.46
N MET A 435 7.06 6.14 8.64
CA MET A 435 5.86 6.95 8.67
C MET A 435 5.37 7.34 7.28
N SER A 436 4.05 7.46 7.13
CA SER A 436 3.39 7.97 5.93
C SER A 436 2.22 8.88 6.26
N ASN A 437 2.00 9.87 5.41
CA ASN A 437 0.85 10.76 5.49
C ASN A 437 -0.37 10.23 4.67
N SER A 438 -0.26 9.01 4.13
CA SER A 438 -1.36 8.19 3.62
C SER A 438 -1.22 6.76 4.15
N SER A 439 -1.95 5.79 3.61
CA SER A 439 -1.72 4.37 3.89
C SER A 439 -0.31 3.94 3.50
N PHE A 440 0.35 3.12 4.31
CA PHE A 440 1.78 2.83 4.10
C PHE A 440 2.00 1.87 2.91
N ILE A 441 1.16 0.84 2.79
CA ILE A 441 1.10 -0.09 1.66
C ILE A 441 -0.32 -0.10 1.11
N LYS A 442 -0.50 0.07 -0.21
CA LYS A 442 -1.80 0.02 -0.89
C LYS A 442 -1.84 -1.02 -2.00
N PHE A 443 -2.92 -1.77 -2.06
CA PHE A 443 -3.29 -2.64 -3.17
C PHE A 443 -4.54 -2.09 -3.85
N LEU A 444 -4.45 -1.87 -5.17
CA LEU A 444 -5.49 -1.31 -6.02
C LEU A 444 -5.72 -2.24 -7.21
N GLY A 445 -6.88 -2.08 -7.83
CA GLY A 445 -7.25 -2.70 -9.11
C GLY A 445 -8.49 -3.59 -9.01
N ASN A 446 -8.79 -4.32 -10.08
CA ASN A 446 -10.02 -5.09 -10.17
C ASN A 446 -9.91 -6.44 -9.45
N LYS A 447 -8.83 -7.20 -9.72
CA LYS A 447 -8.67 -8.54 -9.16
C LYS A 447 -7.25 -8.85 -8.72
N ASN A 448 -7.05 -9.10 -7.42
CA ASN A 448 -5.72 -9.32 -6.84
C ASN A 448 -5.61 -10.65 -6.09
N ASP A 449 -4.48 -11.33 -6.25
CA ASP A 449 -4.07 -12.47 -5.43
C ASP A 449 -2.84 -12.10 -4.57
N ILE A 450 -3.10 -11.74 -3.31
CA ILE A 450 -2.17 -11.10 -2.39
C ILE A 450 -1.67 -12.12 -1.35
N HIS A 451 -0.36 -12.32 -1.29
CA HIS A 451 0.29 -13.27 -0.39
C HIS A 451 1.33 -12.56 0.49
N ILE A 452 1.02 -12.33 1.77
CA ILE A 452 1.96 -11.80 2.78
C ILE A 452 2.39 -12.94 3.70
N LYS A 453 3.65 -13.36 3.64
CA LYS A 453 4.14 -14.55 4.36
C LYS A 453 5.44 -14.30 5.12
N ASN A 454 5.53 -14.78 6.35
CA ASN A 454 6.74 -14.72 7.19
C ASN A 454 7.28 -13.30 7.39
N SER A 455 6.39 -12.30 7.51
CA SER A 455 6.77 -10.89 7.47
C SER A 455 6.55 -10.19 8.80
N THR A 456 7.27 -9.10 9.05
CA THR A 456 7.13 -8.23 10.21
C THR A 456 6.93 -6.78 9.76
N ILE A 457 5.92 -6.10 10.31
CA ILE A 457 5.74 -4.65 10.21
C ILE A 457 5.60 -4.10 11.63
N GLU A 458 6.54 -3.26 12.04
CA GLU A 458 6.62 -2.74 13.40
C GLU A 458 6.85 -1.23 13.44
N ASN A 459 6.23 -0.55 14.40
CA ASN A 459 6.45 0.89 14.66
C ASN A 459 6.21 1.75 13.40
N VAL A 460 5.17 1.44 12.62
CA VAL A 460 4.75 2.26 11.47
C VAL A 460 3.62 3.21 11.88
N ILE A 461 3.76 4.49 11.58
CA ILE A 461 2.74 5.52 11.81
C ILE A 461 2.20 6.02 10.46
N SER A 462 0.94 5.75 10.17
CA SER A 462 0.29 6.18 8.91
C SER A 462 -0.92 7.09 9.18
N TYR A 463 -1.18 8.05 8.29
CA TYR A 463 -2.46 8.79 8.23
C TYR A 463 -3.44 8.08 7.29
N GLY A 464 -3.66 6.80 7.58
CA GLY A 464 -4.50 5.83 6.89
C GLY A 464 -4.14 4.43 7.40
N PRO A 465 -4.77 3.36 6.91
CA PRO A 465 -4.37 2.00 7.26
C PRO A 465 -2.90 1.75 6.93
N VAL A 466 -2.20 0.95 7.72
CA VAL A 466 -0.79 0.63 7.41
C VAL A 466 -0.72 -0.24 6.16
N VAL A 467 -1.65 -1.19 6.03
CA VAL A 467 -1.86 -1.95 4.81
C VAL A 467 -3.32 -1.83 4.41
N GLU A 468 -3.55 -1.39 3.19
CA GLU A 468 -4.88 -1.14 2.66
C GLU A 468 -5.07 -1.92 1.35
N ASP A 469 -6.18 -2.64 1.26
CA ASP A 469 -6.64 -3.26 0.02
C ASP A 469 -7.96 -2.61 -0.40
N LEU A 470 -7.91 -1.91 -1.53
CA LEU A 470 -9.06 -1.25 -2.16
C LEU A 470 -9.48 -1.97 -3.46
N SER A 471 -8.96 -3.17 -3.70
CA SER A 471 -9.27 -3.91 -4.92
C SER A 471 -10.72 -4.39 -4.91
N TYR A 472 -11.33 -4.54 -6.10
CA TYR A 472 -12.74 -4.92 -6.18
C TYR A 472 -13.01 -6.39 -5.78
N ASP A 473 -12.13 -7.32 -6.19
CA ASP A 473 -12.18 -8.76 -5.89
C ASP A 473 -10.79 -9.27 -5.45
N SER A 474 -10.63 -9.59 -4.17
CA SER A 474 -9.33 -9.94 -3.60
C SER A 474 -9.29 -11.35 -3.01
N PHE A 475 -8.20 -12.06 -3.33
CA PHE A 475 -7.78 -13.32 -2.71
C PHE A 475 -6.56 -13.02 -1.84
N VAL A 476 -6.72 -13.01 -0.52
CA VAL A 476 -5.68 -12.57 0.41
C VAL A 476 -5.25 -13.71 1.32
N THR A 477 -3.94 -13.95 1.43
CA THR A 477 -3.35 -14.84 2.42
C THR A 477 -2.31 -14.08 3.24
N VAL A 478 -2.57 -13.93 4.54
CA VAL A 478 -1.64 -13.42 5.54
C VAL A 478 -1.23 -14.58 6.43
N SER A 479 0.05 -14.95 6.46
CA SER A 479 0.52 -16.10 7.23
C SER A 479 1.85 -15.86 7.92
N ASN A 480 1.99 -16.31 9.16
CA ASN A 480 3.19 -16.07 9.98
C ASN A 480 3.61 -14.59 9.95
N PHE A 481 2.63 -13.71 10.19
CA PHE A 481 2.79 -12.27 10.09
C PHE A 481 2.86 -11.64 11.48
N ASN A 482 3.85 -10.79 11.72
CA ASN A 482 4.00 -10.05 12.97
C ASN A 482 3.72 -8.56 12.73
N PHE A 483 2.58 -8.08 13.21
CA PHE A 483 2.10 -6.71 13.04
C PHE A 483 2.03 -6.04 14.41
N CYS A 484 3.05 -5.25 14.75
CA CYS A 484 3.26 -4.77 16.12
C CYS A 484 3.43 -3.26 16.23
N ASN A 485 2.86 -2.64 17.27
CA ASN A 485 3.09 -1.24 17.63
C ASN A 485 2.81 -0.24 16.48
N ASN A 486 1.91 -0.59 15.56
CA ASN A 486 1.59 0.29 14.43
C ASN A 486 0.41 1.21 14.76
N ILE A 487 0.39 2.40 14.14
CA ILE A 487 -0.60 3.43 14.39
C ILE A 487 -1.25 3.87 13.07
N ASN A 488 -2.56 3.64 12.94
CA ASN A 488 -3.39 4.39 12.00
C ASN A 488 -3.93 5.64 12.70
N ASN A 489 -3.43 6.79 12.29
CA ASN A 489 -3.72 8.09 12.88
C ASN A 489 -4.94 8.78 12.22
N ASN A 490 -5.53 8.18 11.18
CA ASN A 490 -6.72 8.68 10.52
C ASN A 490 -7.97 8.33 11.34
N LYS A 491 -8.87 9.31 11.52
CA LYS A 491 -10.12 9.14 12.28
C LYS A 491 -11.27 8.59 11.42
N PHE A 492 -11.12 8.62 10.09
CA PHE A 492 -12.17 8.28 9.14
C PHE A 492 -11.92 6.93 8.46
N GLU A 493 -10.66 6.51 8.35
CA GLU A 493 -10.28 5.22 7.78
C GLU A 493 -9.98 4.21 8.89
N CYS A 494 -10.57 3.02 8.82
CA CYS A 494 -10.49 2.00 9.87
C CYS A 494 -9.31 1.04 9.64
N GLY A 495 -8.90 0.30 10.68
CA GLY A 495 -7.90 -0.77 10.55
C GLY A 495 -6.45 -0.32 10.69
N GLY A 496 -5.62 -1.18 11.26
CA GLY A 496 -4.19 -1.22 10.92
C GLY A 496 -3.97 -1.93 9.58
N LEU A 497 -4.66 -3.06 9.38
CA LEU A 497 -4.94 -3.67 8.09
C LEU A 497 -6.39 -3.39 7.71
N HIS A 498 -6.64 -2.97 6.48
CA HIS A 498 -7.98 -2.64 5.99
C HIS A 498 -8.26 -3.35 4.67
N PHE A 499 -9.41 -4.02 4.61
CA PHE A 499 -9.90 -4.73 3.43
C PHE A 499 -11.36 -4.36 3.16
N ASN A 500 -11.75 -4.29 1.89
CA ASN A 500 -13.12 -3.93 1.47
C ASN A 500 -13.63 -4.77 0.26
N LYS A 501 -14.86 -4.48 -0.20
CA LYS A 501 -15.50 -5.06 -1.42
C LYS A 501 -15.66 -6.59 -1.37
N LYS A 502 -15.34 -7.32 -2.45
CA LYS A 502 -15.43 -8.78 -2.53
C LYS A 502 -14.12 -9.39 -2.07
N LEU A 503 -14.17 -10.21 -1.03
CA LEU A 503 -12.99 -10.64 -0.32
C LEU A 503 -13.03 -12.12 0.06
N LYS A 504 -11.99 -12.85 -0.35
CA LYS A 504 -11.63 -14.15 0.22
C LYS A 504 -10.28 -14.01 0.93
N ILE A 505 -10.29 -14.06 2.25
CA ILE A 505 -9.11 -13.80 3.07
C ILE A 505 -8.83 -14.93 4.07
N SER A 506 -7.55 -15.27 4.22
CA SER A 506 -7.05 -16.19 5.23
C SER A 506 -5.94 -15.54 6.06
N ILE A 507 -6.11 -15.50 7.38
CA ILE A 507 -5.12 -15.01 8.36
C ILE A 507 -4.69 -16.19 9.23
N LEU A 508 -3.43 -16.60 9.13
CA LEU A 508 -2.92 -17.84 9.70
C LEU A 508 -1.68 -17.58 10.56
N ASP A 509 -1.60 -18.20 11.74
CA ASP A 509 -0.39 -18.25 12.57
C ASP A 509 0.24 -16.86 12.83
N SER A 510 -0.58 -15.82 12.97
CA SER A 510 -0.13 -14.42 12.94
C SER A 510 -0.27 -13.73 14.30
N ASN A 511 0.55 -12.71 14.53
CA ASN A 511 0.61 -11.93 15.77
C ASN A 511 0.27 -10.47 15.48
N PHE A 512 -0.73 -9.93 16.18
CA PHE A 512 -1.17 -8.53 16.10
C PHE A 512 -1.08 -7.91 17.50
N LYS A 513 -0.05 -7.12 17.77
CA LYS A 513 0.24 -6.63 19.13
C LYS A 513 0.31 -5.12 19.22
N ASN A 514 -0.38 -4.53 20.19
CA ASN A 514 -0.31 -3.11 20.53
C ASN A 514 -0.53 -2.17 19.33
N ASN A 515 -1.37 -2.55 18.37
CA ASN A 515 -1.71 -1.68 17.26
C ASN A 515 -2.82 -0.72 17.69
N ASN A 516 -2.77 0.51 17.18
CA ASN A 516 -3.71 1.56 17.55
C ASN A 516 -4.33 2.19 16.30
N SER A 517 -5.65 2.11 16.18
CA SER A 517 -6.42 2.83 15.17
C SER A 517 -7.19 3.96 15.83
N LYS A 518 -7.13 5.16 15.26
CA LYS A 518 -8.01 6.28 15.69
C LYS A 518 -9.44 6.15 15.15
N SER A 519 -9.75 5.08 14.44
CA SER A 519 -11.06 4.70 13.94
C SER A 519 -11.41 3.30 14.47
N SER A 520 -12.24 2.52 13.77
CA SER A 520 -12.57 1.13 14.12
C SER A 520 -11.46 0.15 13.75
N GLY A 521 -11.45 -1.04 14.36
CA GLY A 521 -10.55 -2.16 14.05
C GLY A 521 -9.10 -1.86 14.41
N GLY A 522 -8.69 -2.09 15.65
CA GLY A 522 -7.35 -1.67 16.11
C GLY A 522 -6.22 -2.38 15.37
N ALA A 523 -6.40 -3.67 15.06
CA ALA A 523 -5.50 -4.42 14.20
C ALA A 523 -6.06 -4.57 12.78
N VAL A 524 -7.29 -5.07 12.64
CA VAL A 524 -7.87 -5.42 11.33
C VAL A 524 -9.27 -4.85 11.20
N CYS A 525 -9.57 -4.28 10.04
CA CYS A 525 -10.90 -3.79 9.67
C CYS A 525 -11.37 -4.38 8.34
N PHE A 526 -12.60 -4.87 8.35
CA PHE A 526 -13.37 -5.24 7.18
C PHE A 526 -14.59 -4.33 7.13
N ASN A 527 -14.68 -3.47 6.12
CA ASN A 527 -15.84 -2.61 5.91
C ASN A 527 -16.25 -2.61 4.45
N ASP A 528 -17.47 -2.15 4.16
CA ASP A 528 -17.95 -2.05 2.79
C ASP A 528 -17.87 -3.38 2.02
N ILE A 529 -17.98 -4.50 2.74
CA ILE A 529 -17.85 -5.84 2.20
C ILE A 529 -19.16 -6.26 1.52
N THR A 530 -19.07 -6.72 0.28
CA THR A 530 -20.23 -7.25 -0.46
C THR A 530 -20.32 -8.77 -0.37
N ASP A 531 -19.18 -9.46 -0.48
CA ASP A 531 -19.06 -10.92 -0.31
C ASP A 531 -17.82 -11.21 0.54
N LEU A 532 -17.98 -11.99 1.62
CA LEU A 532 -16.89 -12.30 2.55
C LEU A 532 -16.70 -13.81 2.72
N ASN A 533 -15.50 -14.28 2.42
CA ASN A 533 -15.01 -15.59 2.82
C ASN A 533 -13.79 -15.39 3.73
N LEU A 534 -14.03 -15.36 5.04
CA LEU A 534 -13.04 -15.07 6.07
C LEU A 534 -12.61 -16.34 6.80
N TYR A 535 -11.30 -16.59 6.85
CA TYR A 535 -10.70 -17.62 7.69
C TYR A 535 -9.62 -17.01 8.57
N ILE A 536 -9.76 -17.12 9.90
CA ILE A 536 -8.71 -16.74 10.86
C ILE A 536 -8.40 -17.96 11.72
N ASN A 537 -7.16 -18.42 11.68
CA ASN A 537 -6.73 -19.58 12.45
C ASN A 537 -5.42 -19.32 13.19
N SER A 538 -5.34 -19.82 14.43
CA SER A 538 -4.11 -19.88 15.23
C SER A 538 -3.40 -18.52 15.36
N SER A 539 -4.19 -17.43 15.42
CA SER A 539 -3.68 -16.06 15.46
C SER A 539 -3.90 -15.41 16.83
N TYR A 540 -2.99 -14.51 17.20
CA TYR A 540 -2.96 -13.85 18.49
C TYR A 540 -3.09 -12.33 18.37
N PHE A 541 -4.13 -11.77 19.00
CA PHE A 541 -4.44 -10.35 19.04
C PHE A 541 -4.29 -9.83 20.46
N TYR A 542 -3.24 -9.05 20.72
CA TYR A 542 -2.89 -8.59 22.05
C TYR A 542 -2.83 -7.06 22.15
N GLY A 543 -3.54 -6.46 23.10
CA GLY A 543 -3.32 -5.05 23.45
C GLY A 543 -3.66 -4.04 22.35
N ASN A 544 -4.46 -4.42 21.35
CA ASN A 544 -4.84 -3.52 20.27
C ASN A 544 -5.94 -2.54 20.72
N ASN A 545 -5.97 -1.34 20.14
CA ASN A 545 -6.86 -0.25 20.56
C ASN A 545 -7.57 0.42 19.36
N ALA A 546 -8.87 0.71 19.51
CA ALA A 546 -9.70 1.38 18.50
C ALA A 546 -10.96 2.04 19.09
N ILE A 547 -11.75 2.75 18.27
CA ILE A 547 -13.08 3.25 18.66
C ILE A 547 -14.09 2.10 18.81
N GLN A 548 -14.11 1.18 17.85
CA GLN A 548 -14.96 -0.02 17.85
C GLN A 548 -14.11 -1.21 17.42
N GLY A 549 -14.29 -2.37 18.04
CA GLY A 549 -13.52 -3.57 17.68
C GLY A 549 -12.04 -3.38 17.99
N GLY A 550 -11.68 -3.46 19.28
CA GLY A 550 -10.32 -3.15 19.74
C GLY A 550 -9.24 -3.95 19.00
N ALA A 551 -9.53 -5.20 18.62
CA ALA A 551 -8.70 -5.97 17.69
C ALA A 551 -9.28 -5.96 16.27
N LEU A 552 -10.53 -6.40 16.12
CA LEU A 552 -11.14 -6.70 14.83
C LEU A 552 -12.52 -6.06 14.70
N TYR A 553 -12.75 -5.44 13.55
CA TYR A 553 -14.02 -4.84 13.16
C TYR A 553 -14.51 -5.45 11.85
N ILE A 554 -15.76 -5.91 11.81
CA ILE A 554 -16.40 -6.44 10.60
C ILE A 554 -17.74 -5.75 10.39
N MET A 555 -17.91 -5.13 9.24
CA MET A 555 -19.17 -4.57 8.75
C MET A 555 -19.38 -4.92 7.28
N ASP A 556 -20.43 -5.66 6.99
CA ASP A 556 -20.84 -5.99 5.62
C ASP A 556 -22.00 -5.08 5.13
N LYS A 557 -22.23 -5.09 3.82
CA LYS A 557 -23.40 -4.46 3.19
C LYS A 557 -24.41 -5.54 2.83
N ILE A 558 -25.70 -5.23 2.96
CA ILE A 558 -26.77 -6.12 2.50
C ILE A 558 -26.52 -6.48 1.03
N ASN A 559 -26.38 -7.77 0.76
CA ASN A 559 -26.16 -8.31 -0.58
C ASN A 559 -27.26 -9.32 -0.94
N ASN A 560 -27.74 -9.23 -2.18
CA ASN A 560 -28.75 -10.12 -2.74
C ASN A 560 -28.13 -11.20 -3.66
N SER A 561 -26.80 -11.35 -3.65
CA SER A 561 -26.04 -12.18 -4.61
C SER A 561 -26.34 -13.68 -4.54
N GLY A 562 -26.99 -14.18 -3.49
CA GLY A 562 -27.35 -15.59 -3.35
C GLY A 562 -26.15 -16.54 -3.17
N GLU A 563 -24.91 -16.03 -3.16
CA GLU A 563 -23.71 -16.79 -2.83
C GLU A 563 -23.66 -17.04 -1.31
N GLU A 564 -23.34 -18.27 -0.90
CA GLU A 564 -23.09 -18.58 0.50
C GLU A 564 -21.75 -17.98 0.92
N ASN A 565 -21.79 -17.08 1.90
CA ASN A 565 -20.61 -16.50 2.51
C ASN A 565 -20.19 -17.28 3.77
N TYR A 566 -18.89 -17.25 4.09
CA TYR A 566 -18.31 -18.07 5.15
C TYR A 566 -17.44 -17.23 6.10
N ILE A 567 -17.61 -17.40 7.41
CA ILE A 567 -16.74 -16.82 8.44
C ILE A 567 -16.25 -17.95 9.36
N ASN A 568 -14.94 -18.18 9.42
CA ASN A 568 -14.39 -19.23 10.26
C ASN A 568 -13.29 -18.68 11.18
N PHE A 569 -13.46 -18.88 12.48
CA PHE A 569 -12.51 -18.54 13.54
C PHE A 569 -12.09 -19.81 14.27
N GLU A 570 -10.82 -20.18 14.22
CA GLU A 570 -10.30 -21.37 14.89
C GLU A 570 -9.05 -21.08 15.72
N ASN A 571 -8.97 -21.58 16.94
CA ASN A 571 -7.74 -21.54 17.76
C ASN A 571 -7.15 -20.13 17.96
N ASN A 572 -7.96 -19.08 17.93
CA ASN A 572 -7.46 -17.71 18.07
C ASN A 572 -7.51 -17.25 19.52
N ILE A 573 -6.62 -16.32 19.87
CA ILE A 573 -6.57 -15.69 21.19
C ILE A 573 -6.69 -14.18 21.03
N PHE A 574 -7.68 -13.59 21.71
CA PHE A 574 -7.87 -12.15 21.81
C PHE A 574 -7.68 -11.73 23.27
N GLU A 575 -6.57 -11.07 23.57
CA GLU A 575 -6.18 -10.69 24.93
C GLU A 575 -5.96 -9.18 25.09
N LYS A 576 -6.57 -8.58 26.12
CA LYS A 576 -6.32 -7.19 26.54
C LYS A 576 -6.51 -6.12 25.45
N ASN A 577 -7.34 -6.40 24.45
CA ASN A 577 -7.71 -5.42 23.45
C ASN A 577 -8.74 -4.43 24.05
N THR A 578 -8.73 -3.19 23.57
CA THR A 578 -9.55 -2.10 24.10
C THR A 578 -10.31 -1.39 22.98
N ALA A 579 -11.60 -1.18 23.19
CA ALA A 579 -12.44 -0.33 22.34
C ALA A 579 -12.98 0.85 23.15
N GLU A 580 -12.99 2.06 22.57
CA GLU A 580 -13.61 3.22 23.22
C GLU A 580 -15.12 3.02 23.43
N ASN A 581 -15.81 2.42 22.45
CA ASN A 581 -17.26 2.26 22.48
C ASN A 581 -17.67 0.79 22.62
N PHE A 582 -17.52 0.01 21.55
CA PHE A 582 -18.15 -1.31 21.46
C PHE A 582 -17.15 -2.38 21.01
N GLY A 583 -17.26 -3.58 21.58
CA GLY A 583 -16.49 -4.75 21.12
C GLY A 583 -15.01 -4.65 21.46
N GLY A 584 -14.65 -4.88 22.73
CA GLY A 584 -13.27 -4.72 23.17
C GLY A 584 -12.28 -5.59 22.41
N ALA A 585 -12.66 -6.83 22.05
CA ALA A 585 -11.95 -7.62 21.05
C ALA A 585 -12.57 -7.48 19.67
N LEU A 586 -13.85 -7.84 19.55
CA LEU A 586 -14.55 -8.02 18.27
C LEU A 586 -15.78 -7.11 18.20
N TYR A 587 -15.93 -6.39 17.10
CA TYR A 587 -17.17 -5.73 16.72
C TYR A 587 -17.70 -6.33 15.42
N LEU A 588 -18.96 -6.77 15.43
CA LEU A 588 -19.58 -7.48 14.32
C LEU A 588 -20.91 -6.80 13.94
N GLU A 589 -21.02 -6.41 12.68
CA GLU A 589 -22.23 -5.89 12.06
C GLU A 589 -22.48 -6.68 10.78
N LEU A 590 -23.34 -7.70 10.88
CA LEU A 590 -23.49 -8.74 9.85
C LEU A 590 -24.93 -8.79 9.36
N ASN A 591 -25.12 -8.21 8.18
CA ASN A 591 -26.35 -7.96 7.46
C ASN A 591 -26.65 -9.04 6.42
N ASN A 592 -25.72 -9.95 6.16
CA ASN A 592 -25.92 -11.14 5.35
C ASN A 592 -25.95 -12.42 6.19
N LYS A 593 -26.45 -13.50 5.59
CA LYS A 593 -26.36 -14.83 6.19
C LYS A 593 -24.98 -15.42 5.92
N TYR A 594 -24.32 -15.85 6.99
CA TYR A 594 -23.02 -16.51 6.94
C TYR A 594 -23.12 -17.92 7.49
N LYS A 595 -22.48 -18.86 6.81
CA LYS A 595 -22.11 -20.12 7.47
C LYS A 595 -20.89 -19.83 8.33
N THR A 596 -20.97 -20.08 9.63
CA THR A 596 -19.82 -19.88 10.50
C THR A 596 -19.35 -21.13 11.21
N ASN A 597 -18.10 -21.05 11.67
CA ASN A 597 -17.46 -22.03 12.53
C ASN A 597 -16.54 -21.27 13.49
N SER A 598 -16.53 -21.64 14.77
CA SER A 598 -15.92 -20.85 15.84
C SER A 598 -15.10 -21.64 16.85
N ASN A 599 -14.45 -22.73 16.43
CA ASN A 599 -13.85 -23.70 17.34
C ASN A 599 -12.65 -23.18 18.15
N ASN A 600 -12.67 -23.41 19.47
CA ASN A 600 -11.52 -23.27 20.37
C ASN A 600 -10.92 -21.84 20.38
N ASN A 601 -11.76 -20.81 20.41
CA ASN A 601 -11.29 -19.43 20.50
C ASN A 601 -11.26 -18.95 21.96
N THR A 602 -10.34 -18.07 22.30
CA THR A 602 -10.15 -17.54 23.66
C THR A 602 -10.22 -16.02 23.65
N ILE A 603 -11.09 -15.43 24.47
CA ILE A 603 -11.32 -13.98 24.57
C ILE A 603 -11.18 -13.57 26.03
N ILE A 604 -10.07 -12.92 26.36
CA ILE A 604 -9.67 -12.67 27.75
C ILE A 604 -9.24 -11.22 28.01
N TYR A 605 -9.70 -10.65 29.12
CA TYR A 605 -9.30 -9.35 29.65
C TYR A 605 -9.48 -8.17 28.68
N ASN A 606 -10.37 -8.30 27.70
CA ASN A 606 -10.67 -7.23 26.75
C ASN A 606 -11.63 -6.20 27.38
N LYS A 607 -11.59 -4.97 26.88
CA LYS A 607 -12.32 -3.84 27.47
C LYS A 607 -13.09 -3.04 26.42
N ALA A 608 -14.33 -2.68 26.73
CA ALA A 608 -15.12 -1.71 25.98
C ALA A 608 -15.57 -0.57 26.89
N GLY A 609 -15.72 0.64 26.35
CA GLY A 609 -16.26 1.76 27.14
C GLY A 609 -17.77 1.69 27.34
N ILE A 610 -18.52 1.20 26.35
CA ILE A 610 -19.99 1.16 26.37
C ILE A 610 -20.53 -0.26 26.58
N MET A 611 -20.28 -1.19 25.66
CA MET A 611 -20.82 -2.56 25.70
C MET A 611 -19.97 -3.56 24.90
N GLY A 612 -20.09 -4.84 25.24
CA GLY A 612 -19.40 -5.96 24.59
C GLY A 612 -17.90 -5.91 24.88
N GLY A 613 -17.52 -6.06 26.15
CA GLY A 613 -16.12 -6.08 26.57
C GLY A 613 -15.29 -7.09 25.79
N GLY A 614 -15.83 -8.27 25.49
CA GLY A 614 -15.26 -9.22 24.54
C GLY A 614 -15.79 -8.99 23.11
N ILE A 615 -17.03 -9.40 22.85
CA ILE A 615 -17.68 -9.31 21.52
C ILE A 615 -18.91 -8.41 21.58
N TYR A 616 -19.08 -7.55 20.57
CA TYR A 616 -20.30 -6.79 20.38
C TYR A 616 -20.95 -7.09 19.02
N PHE A 617 -22.25 -7.36 19.03
CA PHE A 617 -23.08 -7.60 17.85
C PHE A 617 -24.03 -6.42 17.59
N SER A 618 -23.80 -5.69 16.50
CA SER A 618 -24.61 -4.53 16.11
C SER A 618 -25.85 -4.93 15.32
N GLU A 619 -25.70 -5.76 14.29
CA GLU A 619 -26.78 -6.35 13.51
C GLU A 619 -26.54 -7.84 13.43
N PHE A 620 -27.55 -8.65 13.80
CA PHE A 620 -27.45 -10.10 13.85
C PHE A 620 -28.76 -10.71 13.36
N ILE A 621 -28.72 -11.27 12.15
CA ILE A 621 -29.91 -11.79 11.47
C ILE A 621 -30.27 -13.20 11.95
N ASP A 622 -29.28 -13.96 12.42
CA ASP A 622 -29.46 -15.36 12.79
C ASP A 622 -28.82 -15.67 14.15
N LYS A 623 -29.64 -16.04 15.13
CA LYS A 623 -29.20 -16.37 16.49
C LYS A 623 -28.20 -17.54 16.52
N ASP A 624 -28.25 -18.42 15.53
CA ASP A 624 -27.41 -19.63 15.47
C ASP A 624 -26.10 -19.39 14.71
N MET A 625 -25.81 -18.13 14.33
CA MET A 625 -24.67 -17.86 13.47
C MET A 625 -23.35 -18.17 14.17
N PHE A 626 -23.16 -17.86 15.46
CA PHE A 626 -21.98 -18.26 16.24
C PHE A 626 -22.38 -19.05 17.48
N ASN A 627 -21.74 -20.19 17.71
CA ASN A 627 -21.93 -20.96 18.94
C ASN A 627 -20.99 -20.42 20.03
N MET A 628 -21.55 -19.66 20.98
CA MET A 628 -20.77 -19.05 22.07
C MET A 628 -20.06 -20.07 22.97
N ASN A 629 -20.46 -21.35 22.95
CA ASN A 629 -19.76 -22.41 23.70
C ASN A 629 -18.40 -22.77 23.09
N ASP A 630 -18.14 -22.40 21.85
CA ASP A 630 -16.84 -22.64 21.20
C ASP A 630 -15.78 -21.60 21.62
N PHE A 631 -16.21 -20.57 22.37
CA PHE A 631 -15.37 -19.52 22.91
C PHE A 631 -15.14 -19.70 24.42
N THR A 632 -13.92 -19.46 24.87
CA THR A 632 -13.57 -19.35 26.29
C THR A 632 -13.46 -17.88 26.68
N PHE A 633 -14.32 -17.43 27.61
CA PHE A 633 -14.38 -16.03 28.04
C PHE A 633 -13.79 -15.81 29.46
N VAL A 634 -12.76 -14.96 29.47
CA VAL A 634 -11.86 -14.50 30.54
C VAL A 634 -12.01 -13.10 31.13
N ASN A 635 -12.94 -12.75 32.03
CA ASN A 635 -12.94 -11.41 32.67
C ASN A 635 -12.92 -10.24 31.64
N ASN A 636 -13.71 -10.30 30.58
CA ASN A 636 -13.85 -9.15 29.69
C ASN A 636 -14.81 -8.15 30.31
N THR A 637 -14.55 -6.85 30.15
CA THR A 637 -15.32 -5.83 30.86
C THR A 637 -15.84 -4.72 29.97
N SER A 638 -17.05 -4.26 30.25
CA SER A 638 -17.55 -2.97 29.80
C SER A 638 -17.77 -2.03 30.99
N ASN A 639 -17.19 -0.83 30.97
CA ASN A 639 -17.26 0.15 32.07
C ASN A 639 -16.97 -0.47 33.47
N SER A 640 -15.99 -1.38 33.56
CA SER A 640 -15.61 -2.15 34.76
C SER A 640 -16.55 -3.30 35.19
N TYR A 641 -17.64 -3.56 34.47
CA TYR A 641 -18.53 -4.70 34.70
C TYR A 641 -18.18 -5.85 33.76
N ILE A 642 -18.36 -7.08 34.19
CA ILE A 642 -18.13 -8.26 33.33
C ILE A 642 -19.15 -8.24 32.19
N ASP A 643 -18.64 -8.24 30.97
CA ASP A 643 -19.43 -8.18 29.74
C ASP A 643 -18.67 -8.90 28.63
N ASP A 644 -18.77 -10.23 28.62
CA ASP A 644 -18.05 -11.09 27.69
C ASP A 644 -18.56 -10.96 26.26
N TYR A 645 -19.87 -10.86 26.09
CA TYR A 645 -20.51 -10.64 24.81
C TYR A 645 -21.93 -10.11 25.01
N THR A 646 -22.35 -9.21 24.14
CA THR A 646 -23.70 -8.61 24.10
C THR A 646 -24.04 -8.15 22.70
N SER A 647 -25.31 -7.86 22.46
CA SER A 647 -25.78 -7.20 21.25
C SER A 647 -26.46 -5.88 21.56
N LYS A 648 -26.92 -5.18 20.51
CA LYS A 648 -27.92 -4.11 20.67
C LYS A 648 -29.24 -4.68 21.24
N PRO A 649 -30.11 -3.84 21.82
CA PRO A 649 -31.45 -4.26 22.24
C PRO A 649 -32.26 -4.85 21.09
N THR A 650 -32.90 -6.00 21.31
CA THR A 650 -33.55 -6.76 20.23
C THR A 650 -35.03 -6.96 20.47
N TYR A 651 -35.46 -7.25 21.70
CA TYR A 651 -36.87 -7.53 21.97
C TYR A 651 -37.34 -7.15 23.37
N ILE A 652 -38.65 -6.99 23.52
CA ILE A 652 -39.32 -6.68 24.78
C ILE A 652 -40.25 -7.83 25.16
N LEU A 653 -40.23 -8.19 26.45
CA LEU A 653 -41.17 -9.11 27.08
C LEU A 653 -42.11 -8.37 28.03
N LEU A 654 -43.39 -8.72 27.99
CA LEU A 654 -44.32 -8.37 29.04
C LEU A 654 -44.05 -9.28 30.26
N LYS A 655 -43.69 -8.67 31.39
CA LYS A 655 -43.42 -9.36 32.66
C LYS A 655 -44.64 -9.40 33.57
N THR A 656 -45.61 -8.51 33.37
CA THR A 656 -46.91 -8.59 34.06
C THR A 656 -47.62 -9.89 33.70
N LYS A 657 -48.02 -10.67 34.73
CA LYS A 657 -48.86 -11.86 34.53
C LYS A 657 -50.31 -11.41 34.37
N LEU A 658 -50.89 -11.69 33.21
CA LEU A 658 -52.32 -11.47 32.95
C LEU A 658 -53.06 -12.79 33.15
N ASN A 659 -54.15 -12.77 33.90
CA ASN A 659 -54.94 -13.97 34.20
C ASN A 659 -55.75 -14.48 32.99
N SER A 660 -55.95 -13.63 31.99
CA SER A 660 -56.67 -13.91 30.75
C SER A 660 -56.15 -13.01 29.62
N ASN A 661 -56.36 -13.43 28.37
CA ASN A 661 -56.01 -12.63 27.18
C ASN A 661 -56.89 -11.37 27.04
N THR A 662 -58.05 -11.37 27.68
CA THR A 662 -58.97 -10.24 27.75
C THR A 662 -59.07 -9.77 29.19
N VAL A 663 -58.73 -8.50 29.45
CA VAL A 663 -58.79 -7.93 30.79
C VAL A 663 -59.97 -6.98 30.91
N ASN A 664 -60.82 -7.21 31.90
CA ASN A 664 -61.94 -6.32 32.22
C ASN A 664 -61.43 -5.20 33.13
N ILE A 665 -61.62 -3.95 32.72
CA ILE A 665 -61.34 -2.77 33.54
C ILE A 665 -62.55 -1.85 33.55
N THR A 666 -62.70 -1.05 34.59
CA THR A 666 -63.60 0.11 34.61
C THR A 666 -62.83 1.34 34.14
N THR A 667 -63.48 2.25 33.42
CA THR A 667 -62.83 3.49 32.97
C THR A 667 -62.27 4.29 34.16
N GLY A 668 -61.00 4.71 34.04
CA GLY A 668 -60.22 5.35 35.09
C GLY A 668 -59.41 4.40 35.98
N ASP A 669 -59.54 3.08 35.80
CA ASP A 669 -58.76 2.09 36.55
C ASP A 669 -57.26 2.18 36.22
N TYR A 670 -56.45 1.87 37.24
CA TYR A 670 -55.01 1.65 37.06
C TYR A 670 -54.77 0.28 36.41
N PHE A 671 -53.93 0.28 35.39
CA PHE A 671 -53.53 -0.91 34.65
C PHE A 671 -52.00 -1.05 34.61
N PRO A 672 -51.34 -1.37 35.73
CA PRO A 672 -49.89 -1.36 35.81
C PRO A 672 -49.25 -2.45 34.93
N LEU A 673 -48.35 -2.03 34.04
CA LEU A 673 -47.61 -2.93 33.14
C LEU A 673 -46.11 -2.86 33.41
N LEU A 674 -45.46 -4.02 33.38
CA LEU A 674 -44.02 -4.20 33.56
C LEU A 674 -43.44 -4.87 32.32
N PHE A 675 -42.41 -4.26 31.76
CA PHE A 675 -41.71 -4.76 30.57
C PHE A 675 -40.23 -4.97 30.86
N GLY A 676 -39.65 -6.00 30.26
CA GLY A 676 -38.20 -6.21 30.24
C GLY A 676 -37.67 -6.13 28.81
N LEU A 677 -36.53 -5.46 28.64
CA LEU A 677 -35.77 -5.33 27.40
C LEU A 677 -34.63 -6.34 27.40
N TYR A 678 -34.44 -7.00 26.26
CA TYR A 678 -33.49 -8.09 26.09
C TYR A 678 -32.68 -7.90 24.82
N ASP A 679 -31.45 -8.39 24.88
CA ASP A 679 -30.56 -8.53 23.74
C ASP A 679 -30.90 -9.80 22.93
N GLU A 680 -30.10 -10.12 21.91
CA GLU A 680 -30.34 -11.28 21.05
C GLU A 680 -29.98 -12.61 21.71
N PHE A 681 -29.16 -12.59 22.76
CA PHE A 681 -28.76 -13.75 23.55
C PHE A 681 -29.69 -14.02 24.73
N ASP A 682 -30.85 -13.36 24.75
CA ASP A 682 -31.87 -13.46 25.79
C ASP A 682 -31.36 -13.02 27.18
N LYS A 683 -30.31 -12.18 27.22
CA LYS A 683 -29.82 -11.51 28.43
C LYS A 683 -30.62 -10.22 28.66
N PRO A 684 -30.98 -9.89 29.92
CA PRO A 684 -31.55 -8.59 30.24
C PRO A 684 -30.60 -7.47 29.80
N PHE A 685 -31.14 -6.47 29.11
CA PHE A 685 -30.35 -5.39 28.56
C PHE A 685 -30.00 -4.36 29.65
N ILE A 686 -28.78 -4.36 30.15
CA ILE A 686 -28.35 -3.45 31.23
C ILE A 686 -27.49 -2.33 30.65
N ASP A 687 -28.08 -1.16 30.49
CA ASP A 687 -27.40 0.02 29.96
C ASP A 687 -26.68 0.83 31.05
N ILE A 688 -25.54 0.30 31.50
CA ILE A 688 -24.74 0.89 32.58
C ILE A 688 -24.26 2.30 32.23
N THR A 689 -23.88 2.53 30.97
CA THR A 689 -23.33 3.81 30.49
C THR A 689 -24.39 4.82 30.09
N LYS A 690 -25.67 4.44 30.14
CA LYS A 690 -26.82 5.28 29.77
C LYS A 690 -26.89 5.61 28.28
N TYR A 691 -26.17 4.89 27.42
CA TYR A 691 -26.15 5.13 25.96
C TYR A 691 -27.52 4.90 25.30
N TYR A 692 -28.28 3.91 25.77
CA TYR A 692 -29.64 3.56 25.34
C TYR A 692 -30.74 3.93 26.35
N SER A 693 -30.41 4.55 27.49
CA SER A 693 -31.34 4.80 28.60
C SER A 693 -32.49 5.76 28.28
N SER A 694 -32.48 6.34 27.08
CA SER A 694 -33.58 7.13 26.54
C SER A 694 -34.70 6.26 25.94
N LEU A 695 -34.50 4.97 25.66
CA LEU A 695 -35.49 4.10 25.01
C LEU A 695 -36.88 4.21 25.66
N THR A 696 -37.83 4.76 24.89
CA THR A 696 -39.17 5.12 25.34
C THR A 696 -40.21 4.19 24.73
N LEU A 697 -40.90 3.45 25.60
CA LEU A 697 -42.07 2.65 25.26
C LEU A 697 -43.34 3.50 25.41
N LYS A 698 -44.17 3.50 24.37
CA LYS A 698 -45.50 4.12 24.43
C LYS A 698 -46.59 3.11 24.15
N VAL A 699 -47.63 3.19 24.96
CA VAL A 699 -48.87 2.43 24.81
C VAL A 699 -49.91 3.31 24.15
N THR A 700 -50.57 2.79 23.13
CA THR A 700 -51.72 3.41 22.46
C THR A 700 -52.93 2.48 22.52
N LEU A 701 -54.12 3.05 22.35
CA LEU A 701 -55.38 2.31 22.42
C LEU A 701 -56.09 2.36 21.06
N GLU A 702 -56.59 1.22 20.61
CA GLU A 702 -57.35 1.11 19.36
C GLU A 702 -58.65 0.33 19.61
N PRO A 703 -59.82 0.78 19.14
CA PRO A 703 -61.03 -0.03 19.22
C PRO A 703 -60.86 -1.31 18.38
N LYS A 704 -61.25 -2.46 18.94
CA LYS A 704 -61.06 -3.78 18.28
C LYS A 704 -61.89 -3.90 17.00
N TYR A 705 -63.07 -3.29 16.98
CA TYR A 705 -63.94 -3.24 15.82
C TYR A 705 -63.99 -1.78 15.36
N ASN A 706 -63.31 -1.49 14.25
CA ASN A 706 -63.59 -0.26 13.52
C ASN A 706 -65.05 -0.31 13.09
N ILE A 707 -65.84 0.66 13.50
CA ILE A 707 -67.13 0.91 12.87
C ILE A 707 -66.80 1.17 11.41
N SER A 708 -67.17 0.23 10.52
CA SER A 708 -67.01 0.39 9.08
C SER A 708 -67.86 1.58 8.64
N VAL A 709 -67.24 2.75 8.53
CA VAL A 709 -67.85 3.89 7.88
C VAL A 709 -67.65 3.71 6.38
N GLU A 710 -68.49 2.88 5.76
CA GLU A 710 -68.64 2.82 4.31
C GLU A 710 -69.56 3.93 3.76
N GLU A 711 -70.05 4.84 4.60
CA GLU A 711 -70.83 5.99 4.16
C GLU A 711 -70.39 7.25 4.87
N LYS A 712 -69.36 7.93 4.34
CA LYS A 712 -69.16 9.38 4.47
C LYS A 712 -68.06 9.88 3.54
N GLU A 713 -68.30 9.77 2.24
CA GLU A 713 -67.79 10.79 1.31
C GLU A 713 -68.78 11.98 1.30
N SER A 714 -68.23 13.18 1.26
CA SER A 714 -68.89 14.49 1.38
C SER A 714 -69.34 14.88 2.80
N TYR A 715 -68.42 15.46 3.56
CA TYR A 715 -68.47 16.89 3.89
C TYR A 715 -67.17 17.25 4.62
N VAL A 716 -66.33 18.04 3.96
CA VAL A 716 -65.21 18.73 4.59
C VAL A 716 -65.81 19.80 5.51
N ASN A 717 -65.66 19.61 6.82
CA ASN A 717 -65.53 20.68 7.81
C ASN A 717 -65.00 20.12 9.13
N GLU A 718 -64.13 20.89 9.76
CA GLU A 718 -63.37 20.65 10.98
C GLU A 718 -64.25 20.17 12.15
N ILE A 719 -64.54 18.88 12.24
CA ILE A 719 -64.95 18.25 13.48
C ILE A 719 -63.67 17.72 14.11
N LYS A 720 -63.25 18.37 15.21
CA LYS A 720 -62.28 17.82 16.16
C LYS A 720 -62.61 16.34 16.32
N LYS A 721 -61.70 15.45 15.91
CA LYS A 721 -61.78 14.03 16.27
C LYS A 721 -61.89 14.00 17.80
N ASN A 722 -63.10 13.85 18.32
CA ASN A 722 -63.29 13.56 19.73
C ASN A 722 -62.56 12.25 19.96
N SER A 723 -61.43 12.31 20.66
CA SER A 723 -60.69 11.12 21.04
C SER A 723 -61.61 10.27 21.90
N GLU A 724 -61.95 9.06 21.47
CA GLU A 724 -62.85 8.14 22.19
C GLU A 724 -62.27 7.62 23.52
N TYR A 725 -61.04 8.04 23.84
CA TYR A 725 -60.29 7.67 25.02
C TYR A 725 -59.25 8.74 25.39
N ASN A 726 -58.75 8.68 26.62
CA ASN A 726 -57.61 9.40 27.14
C ASN A 726 -56.74 8.44 27.98
N LEU A 727 -55.42 8.47 27.79
CA LEU A 727 -54.47 7.61 28.49
C LEU A 727 -53.55 8.47 29.35
N LEU A 728 -53.39 8.11 30.63
CA LEU A 728 -52.43 8.73 31.53
C LEU A 728 -51.34 7.72 31.90
N GLY A 729 -50.08 8.15 31.99
CA GLY A 729 -48.97 7.26 32.38
C GLY A 729 -48.67 6.15 31.36
N ASN A 730 -49.05 6.34 30.09
CA ASN A 730 -48.89 5.38 29.00
C ASN A 730 -47.52 5.44 28.29
N ILE A 731 -46.59 6.22 28.83
CA ILE A 731 -45.22 6.36 28.33
C ILE A 731 -44.27 5.94 29.46
N GLY A 732 -43.31 5.07 29.16
CA GLY A 732 -42.30 4.62 30.11
C GLY A 732 -40.93 4.53 29.48
N LEU A 733 -39.90 4.73 30.32
CA LEU A 733 -38.49 4.63 29.93
C LEU A 733 -37.91 3.30 30.40
N PHE A 734 -37.04 2.71 29.61
CA PHE A 734 -36.24 1.57 30.04
C PHE A 734 -35.07 2.03 30.90
N ILE A 735 -35.09 1.68 32.18
CA ILE A 735 -34.00 1.91 33.12
C ILE A 735 -33.45 0.54 33.52
N ASN A 736 -32.17 0.27 33.23
CA ASN A 736 -31.53 -1.03 33.44
C ASN A 736 -32.33 -2.19 32.82
N GLY A 737 -32.86 -1.97 31.62
CA GLY A 737 -33.63 -2.96 30.88
C GLY A 737 -35.06 -3.18 31.38
N MET A 738 -35.56 -2.37 32.32
CA MET A 738 -36.93 -2.49 32.83
C MET A 738 -37.72 -1.21 32.56
N CYS A 739 -38.96 -1.37 32.09
CA CYS A 739 -39.91 -0.28 31.91
C CYS A 739 -41.17 -0.54 32.73
N GLU A 740 -41.51 0.41 33.61
CA GLU A 740 -42.60 0.31 34.57
C GLU A 740 -43.65 1.38 34.32
N LEU A 741 -44.84 0.96 33.92
CA LEU A 741 -46.01 1.83 33.76
C LEU A 741 -46.90 1.78 35.01
N LYS A 742 -46.33 2.10 36.18
CA LYS A 742 -47.01 2.00 37.50
C LYS A 742 -48.30 2.81 37.60
N ASN A 743 -48.33 3.96 36.93
CA ASN A 743 -49.45 4.90 36.97
C ASN A 743 -50.28 4.89 35.67
N PHE A 744 -50.19 3.82 34.87
CA PHE A 744 -50.96 3.73 33.63
C PHE A 744 -52.45 3.64 33.96
N GLN A 745 -53.23 4.59 33.45
CA GLN A 745 -54.68 4.64 33.58
C GLN A 745 -55.33 4.80 32.21
N ILE A 746 -56.49 4.17 32.06
CA ILE A 746 -57.23 4.13 30.81
C ILE A 746 -58.60 4.75 31.04
N PHE A 747 -58.85 5.91 30.44
CA PHE A 747 -60.18 6.52 30.38
C PHE A 747 -60.73 6.28 28.98
N ALA A 748 -61.80 5.51 28.84
CA ALA A 748 -62.39 5.22 27.55
C ALA A 748 -63.89 4.96 27.68
N ASN A 749 -64.62 5.18 26.58
CA ASN A 749 -66.03 4.79 26.52
C ASN A 749 -66.17 3.27 26.53
N PRO A 750 -67.29 2.70 27.01
CA PRO A 750 -67.42 1.25 27.10
C PRO A 750 -67.35 0.57 25.73
N ASN A 751 -66.29 -0.20 25.51
CA ASN A 751 -66.05 -0.95 24.27
C ASN A 751 -64.92 -1.97 24.51
N THR A 752 -64.68 -2.81 23.52
CA THR A 752 -63.48 -3.64 23.46
C THR A 752 -62.38 -2.90 22.71
N TYR A 753 -61.24 -2.73 23.38
CA TYR A 753 -60.05 -2.10 22.84
C TYR A 753 -58.86 -3.05 22.83
N VAL A 754 -57.85 -2.66 22.06
CA VAL A 754 -56.56 -3.34 21.94
C VAL A 754 -55.47 -2.35 22.32
N LEU A 755 -54.62 -2.74 23.26
CA LEU A 755 -53.40 -2.00 23.59
C LEU A 755 -52.32 -2.32 22.56
N LYS A 756 -51.80 -1.28 21.91
CA LYS A 756 -50.70 -1.35 20.97
C LYS A 756 -49.45 -0.72 21.58
N PHE A 757 -48.29 -1.23 21.19
CA PHE A 757 -47.01 -0.84 21.75
C PHE A 757 -46.09 -0.35 20.64
N LYS A 758 -45.40 0.77 20.88
CA LYS A 758 -44.41 1.31 19.96
C LYS A 758 -43.23 1.96 20.69
N MET A 759 -42.08 1.98 20.03
CA MET A 759 -40.91 2.75 20.45
C MET A 759 -40.96 4.14 19.81
N GLU A 760 -40.73 5.22 20.58
CA GLU A 760 -40.81 6.59 20.04
C GLU A 760 -39.46 7.25 19.70
N ASN A 761 -38.35 6.76 20.25
CA ASN A 761 -37.04 7.39 20.09
C ASN A 761 -35.90 6.39 19.86
N TYR A 762 -36.21 5.34 19.11
CA TYR A 762 -35.24 4.35 18.68
C TYR A 762 -35.45 4.03 17.21
N ASN A 763 -34.39 4.15 16.42
CA ASN A 763 -34.48 3.98 14.97
C ASN A 763 -34.35 2.52 14.54
N SER A 764 -33.83 1.63 15.39
CA SER A 764 -33.73 0.21 15.07
C SER A 764 -34.99 -0.55 15.46
N HIS A 765 -35.22 -1.69 14.82
CA HIS A 765 -36.39 -2.52 15.08
C HIS A 765 -36.25 -3.29 16.41
N ILE A 766 -37.24 -3.16 17.30
CA ILE A 766 -37.37 -3.96 18.52
C ILE A 766 -38.63 -4.82 18.39
N LYS A 767 -38.48 -6.14 18.59
CA LYS A 767 -39.60 -7.09 18.54
C LYS A 767 -40.36 -7.11 19.86
N PHE A 768 -41.69 -7.02 19.81
CA PHE A 768 -42.54 -7.31 20.95
C PHE A 768 -42.84 -8.82 20.99
N LYS A 769 -42.32 -9.54 21.99
CA LYS A 769 -42.54 -10.99 22.16
C LYS A 769 -43.71 -11.27 23.10
N PHE A 770 -44.83 -10.60 22.85
CA PHE A 770 -46.10 -10.80 23.52
C PHE A 770 -47.21 -10.31 22.58
N ASN A 771 -48.40 -10.88 22.72
CA ASN A 771 -49.53 -10.47 21.92
C ASN A 771 -50.06 -9.12 22.40
N ASP A 772 -50.77 -8.43 21.52
CA ASP A 772 -51.55 -7.26 21.93
C ASP A 772 -52.50 -7.65 23.07
N ILE A 773 -52.71 -6.70 23.99
CA ILE A 773 -53.55 -6.93 25.16
C ILE A 773 -54.95 -6.42 24.82
N GLU A 774 -55.93 -7.33 24.82
CA GLU A 774 -57.33 -6.96 24.67
C GLU A 774 -57.89 -6.53 26.02
N ILE A 775 -58.53 -5.38 26.04
CA ILE A 775 -59.19 -4.85 27.23
C ILE A 775 -60.66 -4.58 26.93
N ILE A 776 -61.53 -5.00 27.85
CA ILE A 776 -62.94 -4.62 27.85
C ILE A 776 -63.08 -3.51 28.86
N VAL A 777 -63.38 -2.32 28.37
CA VAL A 777 -63.66 -1.17 29.22
C VAL A 777 -65.15 -1.24 29.55
N ASN A 778 -65.45 -1.49 30.82
CA ASN A 778 -66.80 -1.52 31.34
C ASN A 778 -67.27 -0.10 31.72
N THR A 779 -68.58 0.05 31.83
CA THR A 779 -69.18 1.26 32.41
C THR A 779 -68.89 1.36 33.91
N CYS A 780 -69.23 2.50 34.53
CA CYS A 780 -69.05 2.71 35.96
C CYS A 780 -69.86 1.73 36.81
N ASN A 781 -69.34 1.37 37.99
CA ASN A 781 -70.05 0.54 38.94
C ASN A 781 -71.31 1.26 39.46
N ASP A 782 -72.30 0.51 39.94
CA ASP A 782 -73.60 1.07 40.38
C ASP A 782 -73.49 2.11 41.53
N ASN A 783 -72.38 2.10 42.26
CA ASN A 783 -72.05 3.06 43.34
C ASN A 783 -71.25 4.29 42.86
N GLN A 784 -71.03 4.44 41.55
CA GLN A 784 -70.28 5.53 40.93
C GLN A 784 -71.17 6.33 39.96
N VAL A 785 -70.90 7.62 39.83
CA VAL A 785 -71.56 8.50 38.87
C VAL A 785 -70.77 8.50 37.56
N LYS A 786 -71.46 8.26 36.44
CA LYS A 786 -70.86 8.43 35.10
C LYS A 786 -70.71 9.90 34.79
N MET A 787 -69.49 10.33 34.46
CA MET A 787 -69.19 11.69 34.05
C MET A 787 -68.48 11.67 32.71
N TYR A 788 -68.56 12.76 31.94
CA TYR A 788 -67.87 12.90 30.67
C TYR A 788 -66.97 14.14 30.69
N ASP A 789 -65.77 14.01 30.16
CA ASP A 789 -64.86 15.15 30.03
C ASP A 789 -65.27 16.06 28.85
N SER A 790 -64.52 17.15 28.62
CA SER A 790 -64.79 18.08 27.53
C SER A 790 -64.70 17.45 26.12
N ASN A 791 -64.12 16.26 26.01
CA ASN A 791 -63.94 15.52 24.77
C ASN A 791 -64.95 14.35 24.62
N GLY A 792 -65.84 14.16 25.60
CA GLY A 792 -66.84 13.10 25.59
C GLY A 792 -66.31 11.73 26.02
N VAL A 793 -65.19 11.67 26.75
CA VAL A 793 -64.64 10.43 27.32
C VAL A 793 -65.28 10.16 28.68
N LEU A 794 -65.87 8.97 28.84
CA LEU A 794 -66.45 8.52 30.10
C LEU A 794 -65.38 8.37 31.19
N TYR A 795 -65.62 8.92 32.38
CA TYR A 795 -64.89 8.63 33.61
C TYR A 795 -65.87 8.44 34.79
N CYS A 796 -65.42 7.71 35.82
CA CYS A 796 -66.26 7.39 36.97
C CYS A 796 -65.87 8.24 38.19
N GLU A 797 -66.84 8.89 38.82
CA GLU A 797 -66.65 9.51 40.13
C GLU A 797 -67.35 8.71 41.22
N ASN A 798 -66.68 8.50 42.36
CA ASN A 798 -67.37 7.99 43.54
C ASN A 798 -68.45 9.00 43.98
N ALA A 799 -69.61 8.49 44.39
CA ALA A 799 -70.70 9.32 44.89
C ALA A 799 -70.23 10.14 46.11
N LYS A 800 -70.44 11.45 46.07
CA LYS A 800 -70.11 12.37 47.17
C LYS A 800 -71.31 12.40 48.11
N CYS A 801 -71.18 11.94 49.36
CA CYS A 801 -72.21 12.07 50.39
C CYS A 801 -71.86 13.19 51.37
N LYS A 802 -72.86 13.65 52.13
CA LYS A 802 -72.66 14.59 53.24
C LYS A 802 -71.68 14.02 54.27
N SER A 803 -71.00 14.91 55.00
CA SER A 803 -69.92 14.55 55.94
C SER A 803 -70.38 13.71 57.13
N ASP A 804 -71.67 13.69 57.42
CA ASP A 804 -72.30 12.88 58.45
C ASP A 804 -72.56 11.42 58.02
N CYS A 805 -72.39 11.08 56.74
CA CYS A 805 -72.42 9.71 56.24
C CYS A 805 -71.08 8.98 56.50
N PRO A 806 -71.03 7.93 57.33
CA PRO A 806 -69.81 7.23 57.71
C PRO A 806 -69.38 6.19 56.65
N VAL A 807 -69.06 6.68 55.46
CA VAL A 807 -68.59 5.87 54.32
C VAL A 807 -67.36 5.04 54.74
N ASP A 808 -67.33 3.76 54.34
CA ASP A 808 -66.29 2.76 54.65
C ASP A 808 -66.21 2.29 56.12
N LYS A 809 -67.09 2.79 57.00
CA LYS A 809 -67.21 2.31 58.39
C LYS A 809 -68.52 1.56 58.63
N SER A 810 -69.65 2.23 58.38
CA SER A 810 -70.99 1.69 58.60
C SER A 810 -71.97 2.01 57.49
N ALA A 811 -71.55 2.77 56.46
CA ALA A 811 -72.36 3.11 55.30
C ALA A 811 -71.59 2.99 53.97
N LYS A 812 -72.33 2.89 52.86
CA LYS A 812 -71.89 3.11 51.49
C LYS A 812 -72.61 4.34 50.94
N CYS A 813 -71.89 5.17 50.19
CA CYS A 813 -72.52 6.27 49.45
C CYS A 813 -72.93 5.75 48.06
N ILE A 814 -74.21 5.88 47.71
CA ILE A 814 -74.76 5.47 46.42
C ILE A 814 -75.30 6.71 45.70
N PRO A 815 -75.02 6.88 44.40
CA PRO A 815 -75.44 8.06 43.68
C PRO A 815 -76.95 8.10 43.48
N TYR A 816 -77.55 9.30 43.57
CA TYR A 816 -78.97 9.49 43.24
C TYR A 816 -79.18 9.63 41.73
N TYR A 817 -78.32 10.39 41.06
CA TYR A 817 -78.27 10.46 39.61
C TYR A 817 -77.18 9.54 39.09
N LYS A 818 -77.52 8.69 38.11
CA LYS A 818 -76.55 7.73 37.54
C LYS A 818 -75.51 8.40 36.62
N GLU A 819 -75.80 9.57 36.06
CA GLU A 819 -74.92 10.25 35.09
C GLU A 819 -74.92 11.79 35.27
N ASN A 820 -73.80 12.44 34.92
CA ASN A 820 -73.55 13.89 34.81
C ASN A 820 -73.68 14.76 36.07
N ILE A 821 -74.24 14.25 37.17
CA ILE A 821 -74.55 15.03 38.37
C ILE A 821 -74.11 14.27 39.63
N ASN A 822 -73.04 14.73 40.29
CA ASN A 822 -72.54 14.17 41.55
C ASN A 822 -72.65 15.19 42.70
N LEU A 823 -73.86 15.43 43.21
CA LEU A 823 -74.15 16.43 44.24
C LEU A 823 -74.14 15.83 45.65
N ARG A 824 -73.34 16.45 46.54
CA ARG A 824 -73.16 16.02 47.94
C ARG A 824 -74.47 15.81 48.70
N ASP A 825 -75.43 16.71 48.50
CA ASP A 825 -76.68 16.74 49.28
C ASP A 825 -77.77 15.82 48.76
N ARG A 826 -77.57 15.17 47.60
CA ARG A 826 -78.58 14.33 46.94
C ARG A 826 -78.23 12.87 46.88
N ASN A 827 -76.96 12.50 46.96
CA ASN A 827 -76.56 11.08 46.99
C ASN A 827 -76.99 10.41 48.30
N ASN A 828 -77.30 9.12 48.22
CA ASN A 828 -77.89 8.35 49.32
C ASN A 828 -76.81 7.72 50.19
N CYS A 829 -76.92 7.91 51.52
CA CYS A 829 -76.15 7.16 52.50
C CYS A 829 -76.90 5.86 52.83
N ILE A 830 -76.35 4.70 52.46
CA ILE A 830 -76.99 3.40 52.67
C ILE A 830 -76.16 2.59 53.66
N CYS A 831 -76.80 2.07 54.70
CA CYS A 831 -76.10 1.36 55.77
C CYS A 831 -75.57 0.01 55.31
N LEU A 832 -74.39 -0.35 55.79
CA LEU A 832 -73.83 -1.69 55.65
C LEU A 832 -74.64 -2.67 56.50
N ASP A 833 -74.71 -3.93 56.08
CA ASP A 833 -75.40 -4.98 56.84
C ASP A 833 -74.91 -5.03 58.30
N GLY A 834 -75.86 -5.03 59.24
CA GLY A 834 -75.58 -4.91 60.68
C GLY A 834 -75.58 -3.47 61.22
N TRP A 835 -75.92 -2.47 60.40
CA TRP A 835 -76.09 -1.07 60.81
C TRP A 835 -77.42 -0.48 60.31
N GLU A 836 -77.99 0.45 61.09
CA GLU A 836 -79.24 1.15 60.80
C GLU A 836 -79.18 2.62 61.29
N GLY A 837 -80.22 3.39 60.99
CA GLY A 837 -80.32 4.83 61.29
C GLY A 837 -80.03 5.72 60.08
N GLU A 838 -80.48 6.97 60.11
CA GLU A 838 -80.41 7.93 58.98
C GLU A 838 -78.97 8.18 58.48
N ASN A 839 -77.99 8.06 59.38
CA ASN A 839 -76.56 8.15 59.09
C ASN A 839 -75.82 6.85 59.45
N CYS A 840 -76.52 5.72 59.53
CA CYS A 840 -75.94 4.40 59.81
C CYS A 840 -75.12 4.32 61.10
N GLN A 841 -75.59 5.02 62.12
CA GLN A 841 -74.91 5.17 63.40
C GLN A 841 -75.24 4.06 64.41
N ASN A 842 -76.32 3.31 64.20
CA ASN A 842 -76.78 2.29 65.14
C ASN A 842 -76.38 0.90 64.64
N ARG A 843 -75.72 0.11 65.48
CA ARG A 843 -75.39 -1.29 65.15
C ARG A 843 -76.58 -2.18 65.51
N ILE A 844 -77.00 -3.04 64.60
CA ILE A 844 -78.13 -3.95 64.80
C ILE A 844 -77.65 -5.11 65.69
N TYR A 845 -78.21 -5.24 66.89
CA TYR A 845 -77.97 -6.37 67.79
C TYR A 845 -79.17 -7.31 67.74
N ILE A 846 -78.95 -8.59 67.46
CA ILE A 846 -80.00 -9.62 67.47
C ILE A 846 -80.09 -10.18 68.90
N ASP A 847 -81.26 -10.04 69.55
CA ASP A 847 -81.55 -10.65 70.85
C ASP A 847 -81.90 -12.13 70.64
N PHE A 848 -81.02 -13.04 71.05
CA PHE A 848 -81.27 -14.49 71.04
C PHE A 848 -82.12 -14.85 72.27
N ARG A 849 -83.45 -14.82 72.13
CA ARG A 849 -84.38 -15.41 73.10
C ARG A 849 -84.97 -16.72 72.61
#